data_AF-A0A960M859-F1
#
_entry.id   AF-A0A960M859-F1
#
_cell.length_a   1.000
_cell.length_b   1.000
_cell.length_c   1.000
_cell.angle_alpha   90.00
_cell.angle_beta   90.00
_cell.angle_gamma   90.00
#
_symmetry.space_group_name_H-M   'P 1'
#
loop_
_entity.id
_entity.type
_entity.pdbx_description
1 polymer ?
#
loop_
_entity_poly.entity_id
_entity_poly.type
_entity_poly.pdbx_seq_one_letter_code
_entity_poly.pdbx_strand_id
1 'polypeptide(L)'
;YKEGVISTDQGGVITSPELRIQARHIVYINKVEKGKPIHQVIAEGDLMLDNMGRIYIGRRLEYDFITKTGVVYEGATAVDLWFLGGEKIRLNPDRSYYLYNAFITTSESKKADWKIQSRELEIDRKSQLTGKNVTFRFWDTPILWVPAFKSNLIKPLTETPVRYKIEWDKGLWPKLSMRYRIFSWENLDLFFRLNIRPSKGVGGAIESNYRSLDKRKRLQTKSYADHDAFFRDTDSDKARFHYRLQGLYEARSEDNRSQIYLTYDKLSDRNMQVDFPTPDFEVSTVKETFLKIRNYQDWMILGINARPRINSFQGLKQELPESFWTPHPFTIGPTGIISENRLRVSYLDYVSANDIERAVPDFHSARIATHNELYRPFTYKGLNITPLIGFTGIFYNESRDGGAVGQAVLNYELFINLNLHRHYQTLRHVFEPYIHYKGLTHPTISPDRPYIFDIDDGFNRLYQLQTGVRNSFYLKKYPLFEPNFIADIYLYAFFADRTFKKTIPKVQGLFTWNFPTAKLTSQIGWNVEEQVFDFANVGLAWTINENFAFKTEFRHRSRFEWRKNELHNYIMEVTRGIPELLRSPLSDGRNTLLTRLQMKIAPQWTARFESHIGWGRGGEPNYNEAKVELITLISTSWKLRLIFTHSPAPKKKNDRFSFAFSLVRK
;
A
#
# COMPACT_ATOMS: atom_id res chain seq x y z
N TYR A 1 22.52 17.24 -60.84
CA TYR A 1 21.10 17.63 -61.08
C TYR A 1 20.84 17.60 -62.56
N LYS A 2 19.94 16.74 -63.02
CA LYS A 2 19.53 16.66 -64.44
C LYS A 2 18.03 16.39 -64.49
N GLU A 3 17.28 17.20 -65.25
CA GLU A 3 15.83 17.03 -65.47
C GLU A 3 14.99 16.89 -64.18
N GLY A 4 15.31 17.68 -63.14
CA GLY A 4 14.59 17.63 -61.86
C GLY A 4 15.01 16.48 -60.95
N VAL A 5 16.06 15.73 -61.28
CA VAL A 5 16.58 14.61 -60.47
C VAL A 5 17.98 14.92 -59.94
N ILE A 6 18.18 14.70 -58.64
CA ILE A 6 19.48 14.69 -57.95
C ILE A 6 19.71 13.28 -57.44
N SER A 7 20.87 12.69 -57.74
CA SER A 7 21.25 11.40 -57.18
C SER A 7 22.68 11.39 -56.64
N THR A 8 22.95 10.51 -55.68
CA THR A 8 24.28 10.20 -55.14
C THR A 8 24.35 8.72 -54.78
N ASP A 9 25.52 8.12 -54.97
CA ASP A 9 25.85 6.74 -54.59
C ASP A 9 26.95 6.65 -53.52
N GLN A 10 27.49 7.79 -53.09
CA GLN A 10 28.61 7.90 -52.15
C GLN A 10 28.17 8.33 -50.74
N GLY A 11 26.87 8.26 -50.46
CA GLY A 11 26.27 8.86 -49.28
C GLY A 11 25.72 10.26 -49.54
N GLY A 12 24.71 10.61 -48.78
CA GLY A 12 24.12 11.94 -48.78
C GLY A 12 23.21 12.17 -47.58
N VAL A 13 22.90 13.43 -47.34
CA VAL A 13 21.92 13.84 -46.33
C VAL A 13 20.97 14.86 -46.96
N ILE A 14 19.66 14.62 -46.83
CA ILE A 14 18.61 15.61 -47.11
C ILE A 14 18.10 16.11 -45.77
N THR A 15 18.01 17.43 -45.60
CA THR A 15 17.51 18.04 -44.37
C THR A 15 16.42 19.06 -44.67
N SER A 16 15.43 19.10 -43.80
CA SER A 16 14.41 20.15 -43.66
C SER A 16 14.12 20.31 -42.16
N PRO A 17 13.39 21.36 -41.73
CA PRO A 17 13.09 21.58 -40.31
C PRO A 17 12.40 20.38 -39.61
N GLU A 18 11.67 19.56 -40.36
CA GLU A 18 10.89 18.43 -39.82
C GLU A 18 11.40 17.06 -40.28
N LEU A 19 12.40 17.01 -41.16
CA LEU A 19 12.84 15.78 -41.83
C LEU A 19 14.35 15.76 -42.01
N ARG A 20 15.01 14.66 -41.64
CA ARG A 20 16.39 14.38 -42.02
C ARG A 20 16.52 12.97 -42.56
N ILE A 21 16.93 12.84 -43.81
CA ILE A 21 17.17 11.54 -44.47
C ILE A 21 18.67 11.41 -44.69
N GLN A 22 19.25 10.31 -44.25
CA GLN A 22 20.62 9.91 -44.50
C GLN A 22 20.61 8.52 -45.11
N ALA A 23 21.33 8.32 -46.22
CA ALA A 23 21.50 7.01 -46.84
C ALA A 23 22.73 7.03 -47.77
N ARG A 24 23.16 5.85 -48.21
CA ARG A 24 24.27 5.66 -49.15
C ARG A 24 23.88 6.04 -50.59
N HIS A 25 22.72 5.57 -51.01
CA HIS A 25 22.14 5.85 -52.31
C HIS A 25 20.90 6.73 -52.11
N ILE A 26 20.85 7.90 -52.74
CA ILE A 26 19.69 8.80 -52.67
C ILE A 26 19.35 9.25 -54.08
N VAL A 27 18.07 9.18 -54.43
CA VAL A 27 17.48 9.74 -55.65
C VAL A 27 16.35 10.68 -55.24
N TYR A 28 16.60 11.97 -55.34
CA TYR A 28 15.62 13.03 -55.10
C TYR A 28 15.03 13.49 -56.44
N ILE A 29 13.72 13.49 -56.55
CA ILE A 29 12.98 13.83 -57.77
C ILE A 29 12.05 15.00 -57.45
N ASN A 30 12.22 16.10 -58.16
CA ASN A 30 11.33 17.26 -58.14
C ASN A 30 11.12 17.75 -59.58
N LYS A 31 10.05 17.29 -60.23
CA LYS A 31 9.72 17.61 -61.62
C LYS A 31 8.22 17.61 -61.86
N VAL A 32 7.80 18.14 -63.00
CA VAL A 32 6.42 18.02 -63.48
C VAL A 32 6.41 17.05 -64.65
N GLU A 33 5.65 15.97 -64.54
CA GLU A 33 5.53 14.94 -65.57
C GLU A 33 4.07 14.80 -66.00
N LYS A 34 3.79 15.04 -67.30
CA LYS A 34 2.43 15.00 -67.87
C LYS A 34 1.40 15.86 -67.08
N GLY A 35 1.82 17.06 -66.66
CA GLY A 35 0.98 18.00 -65.91
C GLY A 35 0.79 17.70 -64.42
N LYS A 36 1.39 16.63 -63.88
CA LYS A 36 1.33 16.30 -62.45
C LYS A 36 2.68 16.60 -61.78
N PRO A 37 2.71 17.37 -60.68
CA PRO A 37 3.93 17.55 -59.90
C PRO A 37 4.32 16.23 -59.23
N ILE A 38 5.60 15.86 -59.33
CA ILE A 38 6.21 14.72 -58.65
C ILE A 38 7.32 15.28 -57.77
N HIS A 39 7.17 15.15 -56.46
CA HIS A 39 8.17 15.57 -55.48
C HIS A 39 8.37 14.44 -54.47
N GLN A 40 9.40 13.63 -54.67
CA GLN A 40 9.65 12.41 -53.88
C GLN A 40 11.15 12.13 -53.73
N VAL A 41 11.48 11.26 -52.78
CA VAL A 41 12.83 10.73 -52.58
C VAL A 41 12.80 9.23 -52.42
N ILE A 42 13.76 8.57 -53.06
CA ILE A 42 14.08 7.16 -52.88
C ILE A 42 15.47 7.09 -52.26
N ALA A 43 15.62 6.42 -51.13
CA ALA A 43 16.90 6.31 -50.43
C ALA A 43 17.19 4.88 -49.98
N GLU A 44 18.41 4.39 -50.16
CA GLU A 44 18.81 3.00 -49.89
C GLU A 44 20.21 2.88 -49.27
N GLY A 45 20.38 1.86 -48.42
CA GLY A 45 21.65 1.53 -47.78
C GLY A 45 22.02 2.50 -46.65
N ASP A 46 22.39 1.98 -45.48
CA ASP A 46 22.68 2.75 -44.27
C ASP A 46 21.61 3.83 -43.96
N LEU A 47 20.34 3.50 -44.22
CA LEU A 47 19.24 4.43 -44.13
C LEU A 47 18.95 4.81 -42.68
N MET A 48 18.94 6.11 -42.42
CA MET A 48 18.39 6.73 -41.21
C MET A 48 17.46 7.87 -41.62
N LEU A 49 16.23 7.83 -41.14
CA LEU A 49 15.24 8.87 -41.30
C LEU A 49 14.88 9.42 -39.92
N ASP A 50 15.09 10.70 -39.69
CA ASP A 50 14.42 11.44 -38.62
C ASP A 50 13.19 12.13 -39.23
N ASN A 51 12.00 11.75 -38.76
CA ASN A 51 10.75 12.37 -39.16
C ASN A 51 10.08 12.96 -37.92
N MET A 52 10.11 14.29 -37.80
CA MET A 52 9.55 15.06 -36.69
C MET A 52 10.03 14.59 -35.31
N GLY A 53 11.32 14.26 -35.18
CA GLY A 53 11.97 13.85 -33.94
C GLY A 53 11.88 12.34 -33.65
N ARG A 54 11.33 11.54 -34.56
CA ARG A 54 11.30 10.08 -34.45
C ARG A 54 12.23 9.46 -35.49
N ILE A 55 13.14 8.62 -35.01
CA ILE A 55 14.15 7.95 -35.82
C ILE A 55 13.60 6.62 -36.36
N TYR A 56 13.75 6.43 -37.66
CA TYR A 56 13.50 5.21 -38.40
C TYR A 56 14.80 4.77 -39.08
N ILE A 57 15.09 3.48 -39.04
CA ILE A 57 16.19 2.86 -39.77
C ILE A 57 15.63 1.76 -40.67
N GLY A 58 16.31 1.40 -41.74
CA GLY A 58 15.86 0.33 -42.63
C GLY A 58 16.75 0.10 -43.83
N ARG A 59 16.22 -0.59 -44.83
CA ARG A 59 16.96 -0.89 -46.08
C ARG A 59 16.69 0.12 -47.18
N ARG A 60 15.44 0.53 -47.35
CA ARG A 60 14.96 1.45 -48.40
C ARG A 60 13.88 2.38 -47.85
N LEU A 61 13.87 3.63 -48.27
CA LEU A 61 12.84 4.63 -48.03
C LEU A 61 12.28 5.09 -49.38
N GLU A 62 10.96 5.18 -49.45
CA GLU A 62 10.25 5.94 -50.48
C GLU A 62 9.42 7.00 -49.77
N TYR A 63 9.62 8.28 -50.06
CA TYR A 63 8.92 9.37 -49.39
C TYR A 63 8.41 10.40 -50.39
N ASP A 64 7.13 10.73 -50.31
CA ASP A 64 6.45 11.71 -51.13
C ASP A 64 6.23 12.99 -50.33
N PHE A 65 6.84 14.08 -50.78
CA PHE A 65 6.79 15.39 -50.11
C PHE A 65 5.47 16.13 -50.35
N ILE A 66 4.68 15.76 -51.37
CA ILE A 66 3.36 16.34 -51.65
C ILE A 66 2.35 15.77 -50.66
N THR A 67 2.25 14.43 -50.60
CA THR A 67 1.33 13.77 -49.69
C THR A 67 1.84 13.73 -48.25
N LYS A 68 3.14 13.99 -48.02
CA LYS A 68 3.85 13.84 -46.73
C LYS A 68 3.73 12.42 -46.18
N THR A 69 3.77 11.43 -47.07
CA THR A 69 3.72 10.01 -46.73
C THR A 69 5.01 9.32 -47.13
N GLY A 70 5.33 8.21 -46.49
CA GLY A 70 6.48 7.41 -46.90
C GLY A 70 6.41 5.97 -46.47
N VAL A 71 7.27 5.14 -47.05
CA VAL A 71 7.39 3.72 -46.75
C VAL A 71 8.85 3.40 -46.48
N VAL A 72 9.14 2.93 -45.27
CA VAL A 72 10.44 2.37 -44.89
C VAL A 72 10.35 0.85 -45.00
N TYR A 73 11.18 0.24 -45.86
CA TYR A 73 11.25 -1.21 -46.05
C TYR A 73 12.29 -1.83 -45.13
N GLU A 74 11.99 -3.02 -44.59
CA GLU A 74 12.75 -3.69 -43.54
C GLU A 74 13.09 -2.72 -42.39
N GLY A 75 12.08 -1.94 -42.01
CA GLY A 75 12.23 -0.78 -41.14
C GLY A 75 12.13 -1.12 -39.66
N ALA A 76 12.80 -0.32 -38.82
CA ALA A 76 12.65 -0.32 -37.38
C ALA A 76 12.67 1.11 -36.80
N THR A 77 12.04 1.29 -35.64
CA THR A 77 11.97 2.53 -34.87
C THR A 77 11.87 2.20 -33.38
N ALA A 78 11.95 3.22 -32.52
CA ALA A 78 11.82 3.06 -31.07
C ALA A 78 10.84 4.08 -30.48
N VAL A 79 10.10 3.66 -29.45
CA VAL A 79 9.20 4.50 -28.66
C VAL A 79 9.37 4.14 -27.17
N ASP A 80 9.93 5.08 -26.39
CA ASP A 80 10.34 4.85 -24.99
C ASP A 80 11.20 3.58 -24.87
N LEU A 81 10.72 2.56 -24.16
CA LEU A 81 11.40 1.27 -23.96
C LEU A 81 11.14 0.23 -25.06
N TRP A 82 10.33 0.56 -26.08
CA TRP A 82 9.87 -0.38 -27.10
C TRP A 82 10.61 -0.19 -28.42
N PHE A 83 11.19 -1.27 -28.91
CA PHE A 83 11.68 -1.40 -30.28
C PHE A 83 10.60 -2.02 -31.15
N LEU A 84 10.34 -1.39 -32.29
CA LEU A 84 9.24 -1.68 -33.19
C LEU A 84 9.83 -1.84 -34.60
N GLY A 85 9.40 -2.82 -35.37
CA GLY A 85 9.86 -2.95 -36.75
C GLY A 85 9.00 -3.90 -37.55
N GLY A 86 9.35 -4.11 -38.81
CA GLY A 86 8.63 -5.01 -39.70
C GLY A 86 9.15 -4.93 -41.13
N GLU A 87 8.45 -5.62 -42.03
CA GLU A 87 8.81 -5.60 -43.46
C GLU A 87 8.57 -4.23 -44.10
N LYS A 88 7.52 -3.52 -43.65
CA LYS A 88 7.20 -2.17 -44.14
C LYS A 88 6.65 -1.31 -43.01
N ILE A 89 7.15 -0.08 -42.91
CA ILE A 89 6.61 0.97 -42.05
C ILE A 89 6.05 2.08 -42.95
N ARG A 90 4.73 2.25 -42.98
CA ARG A 90 4.05 3.32 -43.71
C ARG A 90 3.84 4.51 -42.78
N LEU A 91 4.44 5.64 -43.13
CA LEU A 91 4.34 6.92 -42.45
C LEU A 91 3.17 7.72 -43.00
N ASN A 92 2.34 8.25 -42.12
CA ASN A 92 1.21 9.10 -42.48
C ASN A 92 1.52 10.59 -42.21
N PRO A 93 0.79 11.53 -42.84
CA PRO A 93 1.02 12.96 -42.69
C PRO A 93 0.74 13.43 -41.26
N ASP A 94 -0.06 12.65 -40.54
CA ASP A 94 -0.50 12.91 -39.20
C ASP A 94 0.45 12.33 -38.14
N ARG A 95 1.70 11.97 -38.44
CA ARG A 95 2.64 11.31 -37.48
C ARG A 95 2.19 9.92 -36.98
N SER A 96 1.03 9.41 -37.40
CA SER A 96 0.71 8.00 -37.21
C SER A 96 1.48 7.16 -38.21
N TYR A 97 1.62 5.87 -37.93
CA TYR A 97 2.28 4.96 -38.83
C TYR A 97 1.75 3.54 -38.68
N TYR A 98 1.75 2.82 -39.80
CA TYR A 98 1.38 1.41 -39.88
C TYR A 98 2.63 0.56 -40.07
N LEU A 99 2.76 -0.53 -39.32
CA LEU A 99 3.79 -1.54 -39.53
C LEU A 99 3.14 -2.81 -40.08
N TYR A 100 3.71 -3.37 -41.14
CA TYR A 100 3.29 -4.63 -41.75
C TYR A 100 4.28 -5.75 -41.44
N ASN A 101 3.76 -6.94 -41.14
CA ASN A 101 4.54 -8.08 -40.61
C ASN A 101 5.45 -7.62 -39.47
N ALA A 102 4.81 -6.95 -38.53
CA ALA A 102 5.45 -6.16 -37.51
C ALA A 102 5.87 -7.00 -36.30
N PHE A 103 6.93 -6.57 -35.65
CA PHE A 103 7.39 -7.08 -34.36
C PHE A 103 7.58 -5.94 -33.36
N ILE A 104 7.38 -6.26 -32.09
CA ILE A 104 7.61 -5.35 -30.97
C ILE A 104 8.37 -6.10 -29.88
N THR A 105 9.42 -5.49 -29.36
CA THR A 105 10.23 -6.05 -28.28
C THR A 105 10.80 -4.95 -27.40
N THR A 106 11.36 -5.33 -26.26
CA THR A 106 12.23 -4.46 -25.47
C THR A 106 13.70 -4.86 -25.57
N SER A 107 14.00 -5.90 -26.36
CA SER A 107 15.37 -6.33 -26.64
C SER A 107 16.05 -5.36 -27.60
N GLU A 108 17.25 -4.89 -27.23
CA GLU A 108 18.10 -4.05 -28.07
C GLU A 108 18.82 -4.86 -29.19
N SER A 109 18.91 -6.18 -29.04
CA SER A 109 19.56 -7.07 -30.01
C SER A 109 18.70 -7.34 -31.25
N LYS A 110 19.36 -7.47 -32.42
CA LYS A 110 18.73 -7.96 -33.67
C LYS A 110 18.05 -9.32 -33.49
N LYS A 111 18.62 -10.20 -32.67
CA LYS A 111 17.99 -11.45 -32.23
C LYS A 111 17.28 -11.17 -30.91
N ALA A 112 15.99 -10.90 -31.00
CA ALA A 112 15.17 -10.65 -29.82
C ALA A 112 14.84 -11.95 -29.09
N ASP A 113 15.13 -12.02 -27.79
CA ASP A 113 14.74 -13.16 -26.93
C ASP A 113 13.23 -13.33 -26.84
N TRP A 114 12.49 -12.25 -27.08
CA TRP A 114 11.04 -12.25 -27.12
C TRP A 114 10.53 -11.19 -28.09
N LYS A 115 9.37 -11.43 -28.70
CA LYS A 115 8.74 -10.47 -29.62
C LYS A 115 7.22 -10.65 -29.63
N ILE A 116 6.51 -9.54 -29.75
CA ILE A 116 5.09 -9.49 -30.08
C ILE A 116 5.01 -9.32 -31.59
N GLN A 117 4.50 -10.32 -32.30
CA GLN A 117 4.31 -10.26 -33.74
C GLN A 117 2.86 -9.99 -34.11
N SER A 118 2.66 -9.24 -35.17
CA SER A 118 1.34 -8.95 -35.73
C SER A 118 1.45 -8.76 -37.23
N ARG A 119 0.43 -9.14 -37.98
CA ARG A 119 0.38 -8.86 -39.42
C ARG A 119 0.33 -7.36 -39.70
N GLU A 120 -0.37 -6.61 -38.85
CA GLU A 120 -0.53 -5.17 -38.96
C GLU A 120 -0.58 -4.52 -37.57
N LEU A 121 0.17 -3.44 -37.39
CA LEU A 121 0.17 -2.61 -36.18
C LEU A 121 0.00 -1.15 -36.56
N GLU A 122 -0.89 -0.46 -35.86
CA GLU A 122 -1.08 0.97 -35.96
C GLU A 122 -0.56 1.66 -34.70
N ILE A 123 0.19 2.74 -34.88
CA ILE A 123 0.63 3.60 -33.78
C ILE A 123 0.20 5.03 -34.09
N ASP A 124 -0.63 5.60 -33.22
CA ASP A 124 -1.18 6.95 -33.39
C ASP A 124 -0.22 8.06 -32.91
N ARG A 125 -0.64 9.32 -33.08
CA ARG A 125 0.09 10.53 -32.62
C ARG A 125 0.43 10.52 -31.12
N LYS A 126 -0.39 9.85 -30.30
CA LYS A 126 -0.25 9.76 -28.84
C LYS A 126 0.52 8.50 -28.41
N SER A 127 1.13 7.79 -29.36
CA SER A 127 1.83 6.52 -29.13
C SER A 127 0.92 5.42 -28.56
N GLN A 128 -0.38 5.47 -28.90
CA GLN A 128 -1.30 4.36 -28.69
C GLN A 128 -1.08 3.34 -29.80
N LEU A 129 -0.73 2.14 -29.37
CA LEU A 129 -0.60 0.98 -30.22
C LEU A 129 -1.94 0.25 -30.34
N THR A 130 -2.33 -0.10 -31.56
CA THR A 130 -3.43 -1.02 -31.85
C THR A 130 -2.95 -2.11 -32.79
N GLY A 131 -3.14 -3.37 -32.41
CA GLY A 131 -2.78 -4.54 -33.20
C GLY A 131 -3.89 -5.57 -33.29
N LYS A 132 -3.94 -6.30 -34.40
CA LYS A 132 -4.89 -7.40 -34.65
C LYS A 132 -4.12 -8.70 -34.92
N ASN A 133 -4.65 -9.84 -34.47
CA ASN A 133 -4.02 -11.16 -34.61
C ASN A 133 -2.58 -11.18 -34.07
N VAL A 134 -2.44 -10.79 -32.81
CA VAL A 134 -1.15 -10.59 -32.15
C VAL A 134 -0.66 -11.91 -31.54
N THR A 135 0.59 -12.27 -31.82
CA THR A 135 1.24 -13.48 -31.32
C THR A 135 2.46 -13.12 -30.48
N PHE A 136 2.46 -13.51 -29.21
CA PHE A 136 3.61 -13.43 -28.33
C PHE A 136 4.54 -14.61 -28.60
N ARG A 137 5.81 -14.33 -28.86
CA ARG A 137 6.86 -15.33 -29.06
C ARG A 137 8.00 -15.14 -28.09
N PHE A 138 8.60 -16.25 -27.68
CA PHE A 138 9.91 -16.28 -27.05
C PHE A 138 10.85 -17.01 -28.01
N TRP A 139 11.93 -16.35 -28.39
CA TRP A 139 12.69 -16.64 -29.61
C TRP A 139 11.73 -16.80 -30.81
N ASP A 140 11.68 -17.98 -31.43
CA ASP A 140 10.78 -18.27 -32.55
C ASP A 140 9.56 -19.12 -32.16
N THR A 141 9.45 -19.52 -30.89
CA THR A 141 8.33 -20.32 -30.39
C THR A 141 7.14 -19.43 -30.04
N PRO A 142 5.96 -19.61 -30.66
CA PRO A 142 4.74 -18.92 -30.25
C PRO A 142 4.25 -19.43 -28.90
N ILE A 143 4.00 -18.53 -27.95
CA ILE A 143 3.53 -18.85 -26.60
C ILE A 143 2.05 -18.53 -26.44
N LEU A 144 1.59 -17.41 -27.00
CA LEU A 144 0.19 -16.98 -26.87
C LEU A 144 -0.26 -16.20 -28.11
N TRP A 145 -1.48 -16.45 -28.55
CA TRP A 145 -2.16 -15.64 -29.57
C TRP A 145 -3.35 -14.89 -28.95
N VAL A 146 -3.55 -13.64 -29.36
CA VAL A 146 -4.71 -12.82 -28.99
C VAL A 146 -5.29 -12.10 -30.22
N PRO A 147 -6.62 -11.94 -30.33
CA PRO A 147 -7.26 -11.38 -31.52
C PRO A 147 -7.02 -9.88 -31.70
N ALA A 148 -6.89 -9.12 -30.61
CA ALA A 148 -6.57 -7.70 -30.63
C ALA A 148 -5.76 -7.30 -29.40
N PHE A 149 -4.89 -6.30 -29.55
CA PHE A 149 -4.06 -5.75 -28.47
C PHE A 149 -4.00 -4.24 -28.58
N LYS A 150 -4.30 -3.53 -27.49
CA LYS A 150 -4.20 -2.06 -27.42
C LYS A 150 -3.37 -1.64 -26.21
N SER A 151 -2.35 -0.80 -26.42
CA SER A 151 -1.44 -0.37 -25.36
C SER A 151 -0.89 1.03 -25.61
N ASN A 152 -0.76 1.84 -24.54
CA ASN A 152 -0.03 3.10 -24.61
C ASN A 152 1.46 2.87 -24.36
N LEU A 153 2.31 3.13 -25.36
CA LEU A 153 3.74 2.83 -25.31
C LEU A 153 4.55 3.80 -24.45
N ILE A 154 4.07 5.03 -24.24
CA ILE A 154 4.76 6.08 -23.45
C ILE A 154 4.24 6.19 -22.01
N LYS A 155 3.21 5.43 -21.65
CA LYS A 155 2.64 5.46 -20.30
C LYS A 155 3.63 4.83 -19.32
N PRO A 156 3.99 5.52 -18.21
CA PRO A 156 4.83 4.92 -17.18
C PRO A 156 4.27 3.58 -16.73
N LEU A 157 5.12 2.54 -16.72
CA LEU A 157 4.76 1.19 -16.26
C LEU A 157 4.61 1.15 -14.74
N THR A 158 3.72 1.98 -14.18
CA THR A 158 3.32 1.97 -12.77
C THR A 158 2.83 0.58 -12.36
N GLU A 159 2.13 -0.08 -13.28
CA GLU A 159 1.85 -1.51 -13.22
C GLU A 159 2.36 -2.24 -14.44
N THR A 160 2.88 -3.44 -14.19
CA THR A 160 3.29 -4.40 -15.20
C THR A 160 2.10 -4.75 -16.13
N PRO A 161 2.21 -4.53 -17.45
CA PRO A 161 1.15 -4.82 -18.41
C PRO A 161 0.97 -6.33 -18.66
N VAL A 162 2.03 -7.13 -18.42
CA VAL A 162 2.02 -8.59 -18.62
C VAL A 162 2.75 -9.28 -17.47
N ARG A 163 2.06 -10.18 -16.78
CA ARG A 163 2.65 -11.03 -15.72
C ARG A 163 2.23 -12.48 -15.91
N TYR A 164 3.22 -13.36 -15.86
CA TYR A 164 3.03 -14.81 -15.73
C TYR A 164 3.52 -15.26 -14.37
N LYS A 165 2.86 -16.25 -13.80
CA LYS A 165 3.26 -16.84 -12.54
C LYS A 165 2.88 -18.32 -12.51
N ILE A 166 3.82 -19.16 -12.11
CA ILE A 166 3.60 -20.55 -11.81
C ILE A 166 3.74 -20.70 -10.29
N GLU A 167 2.80 -21.38 -9.65
CA GLU A 167 2.82 -21.67 -8.22
C GLU A 167 2.63 -23.16 -7.99
N TRP A 168 3.54 -23.78 -7.27
CA TRP A 168 3.49 -25.17 -6.87
C TRP A 168 3.37 -25.25 -5.36
N ASP A 169 2.18 -25.60 -4.88
CA ASP A 169 1.92 -25.91 -3.47
C ASP A 169 2.15 -27.42 -3.24
N LYS A 170 2.86 -27.79 -2.18
CA LYS A 170 3.13 -29.19 -1.84
C LYS A 170 1.85 -30.00 -1.73
N GLY A 171 1.77 -31.09 -2.49
CA GLY A 171 0.60 -31.97 -2.54
C GLY A 171 -0.54 -31.50 -3.43
N LEU A 172 -0.36 -30.43 -4.22
CA LEU A 172 -1.29 -29.98 -5.24
C LEU A 172 -0.57 -29.83 -6.59
N TRP A 173 -1.34 -29.84 -7.69
CA TRP A 173 -0.81 -29.58 -9.01
C TRP A 173 -0.38 -28.12 -9.20
N PRO A 174 0.62 -27.83 -10.06
CA PRO A 174 1.02 -26.47 -10.39
C PRO A 174 -0.15 -25.64 -10.89
N LYS A 175 -0.23 -24.41 -10.40
CA LYS A 175 -1.18 -23.40 -10.84
C LYS A 175 -0.47 -22.43 -11.78
N LEU A 176 -1.08 -22.21 -12.95
CA LEU A 176 -0.68 -21.19 -13.90
C LEU A 176 -1.54 -19.95 -13.71
N SER A 177 -0.91 -18.79 -13.64
CA SER A 177 -1.55 -17.49 -13.51
C SER A 177 -1.02 -16.54 -14.58
N MET A 178 -1.92 -15.87 -15.28
CA MET A 178 -1.60 -14.86 -16.28
C MET A 178 -2.40 -13.59 -16.02
N ARG A 179 -1.78 -12.43 -16.23
CA ARG A 179 -2.42 -11.11 -16.14
C ARG A 179 -1.98 -10.25 -17.30
N TYR A 180 -2.93 -9.68 -18.02
CA TYR A 180 -2.69 -8.81 -19.17
C TYR A 180 -3.49 -7.53 -19.08
N ARG A 181 -2.90 -6.43 -19.52
CA ARG A 181 -3.63 -5.21 -19.86
C ARG A 181 -4.37 -5.43 -21.18
N ILE A 182 -5.68 -5.59 -21.11
CA ILE A 182 -6.53 -5.84 -22.30
C ILE A 182 -7.03 -4.55 -22.93
N PHE A 183 -7.09 -3.47 -22.15
CA PHE A 183 -7.54 -2.17 -22.62
C PHE A 183 -6.81 -1.05 -21.87
N SER A 184 -6.48 0.02 -22.58
CA SER A 184 -5.91 1.23 -22.03
C SER A 184 -6.50 2.41 -22.79
N TRP A 185 -7.11 3.35 -22.07
CA TRP A 185 -7.62 4.59 -22.63
C TRP A 185 -7.36 5.73 -21.67
N GLU A 186 -6.60 6.72 -22.15
CA GLU A 186 -6.09 7.82 -21.32
C GLU A 186 -5.43 7.29 -20.04
N ASN A 187 -6.10 7.50 -18.91
CA ASN A 187 -5.60 7.07 -17.61
C ASN A 187 -6.29 5.83 -17.05
N LEU A 188 -7.29 5.28 -17.72
CA LEU A 188 -7.95 4.04 -17.36
C LEU A 188 -7.22 2.85 -18.00
N ASP A 189 -6.78 1.92 -17.18
CA ASP A 189 -6.29 0.61 -17.62
C ASP A 189 -7.24 -0.48 -17.13
N LEU A 190 -7.58 -1.42 -18.01
CA LEU A 190 -8.29 -2.64 -17.66
C LEU A 190 -7.36 -3.83 -17.85
N PHE A 191 -7.35 -4.70 -16.86
CA PHE A 191 -6.58 -5.93 -16.87
C PHE A 191 -7.50 -7.13 -16.78
N PHE A 192 -7.19 -8.14 -17.57
CA PHE A 192 -7.75 -9.47 -17.44
C PHE A 192 -6.74 -10.37 -16.76
N ARG A 193 -7.22 -11.20 -15.85
CA ARG A 193 -6.44 -12.25 -15.21
C ARG A 193 -7.12 -13.58 -15.40
N LEU A 194 -6.32 -14.60 -15.63
CA LEU A 194 -6.75 -16.00 -15.68
C LEU A 194 -5.82 -16.83 -14.79
N ASN A 195 -6.41 -17.75 -14.05
CA ASN A 195 -5.74 -18.73 -13.23
C ASN A 195 -6.28 -20.10 -13.59
N ILE A 196 -5.40 -21.05 -13.83
CA ILE A 196 -5.75 -22.42 -14.15
C ILE A 196 -4.98 -23.33 -13.21
N ARG A 197 -5.69 -24.23 -12.55
CA ARG A 197 -5.11 -25.35 -11.80
C ARG A 197 -5.74 -26.63 -12.35
N PRO A 198 -5.01 -27.43 -13.15
CA PRO A 198 -5.59 -28.59 -13.85
C PRO A 198 -6.37 -29.56 -12.96
N SER A 199 -5.94 -29.74 -11.71
CA SER A 199 -6.59 -30.65 -10.76
C SER A 199 -7.84 -30.10 -10.07
N LYS A 200 -8.25 -28.87 -10.37
CA LYS A 200 -9.23 -28.13 -9.59
C LYS A 200 -10.16 -27.29 -10.45
N GLY A 201 -9.63 -26.39 -11.28
CA GLY A 201 -10.46 -25.58 -12.17
C GLY A 201 -9.81 -24.29 -12.63
N VAL A 202 -10.68 -23.37 -13.05
CA VAL A 202 -10.32 -22.08 -13.64
C VAL A 202 -10.88 -20.93 -12.81
N GLY A 203 -10.09 -19.87 -12.66
CA GLY A 203 -10.48 -18.62 -12.04
C GLY A 203 -10.11 -17.43 -12.93
N GLY A 204 -10.89 -16.36 -12.86
CA GLY A 204 -10.70 -15.17 -13.67
C GLY A 204 -10.86 -13.89 -12.86
N ALA A 205 -10.23 -12.81 -13.32
CA ALA A 205 -10.46 -11.49 -12.77
C ALA A 205 -10.52 -10.40 -13.83
N ILE A 206 -11.35 -9.39 -13.59
CA ILE A 206 -11.28 -8.09 -14.25
C ILE A 206 -10.80 -7.08 -13.22
N GLU A 207 -9.73 -6.35 -13.56
CA GLU A 207 -9.15 -5.33 -12.71
C GLU A 207 -9.19 -3.99 -13.46
N SER A 208 -9.54 -2.90 -12.77
CA SER A 208 -9.48 -1.56 -13.35
C SER A 208 -8.61 -0.65 -12.51
N ASN A 209 -7.84 0.21 -13.18
CA ASN A 209 -7.01 1.21 -12.55
C ASN A 209 -7.17 2.54 -13.29
N TYR A 210 -7.58 3.57 -12.57
CA TYR A 210 -7.71 4.92 -13.09
C TYR A 210 -7.09 5.92 -12.14
N ARG A 211 -6.42 6.93 -12.72
CA ARG A 211 -5.91 8.09 -12.00
C ARG A 211 -6.09 9.33 -12.86
N SER A 212 -6.75 10.37 -12.36
CA SER A 212 -6.87 11.62 -13.11
C SER A 212 -5.50 12.29 -13.34
N LEU A 213 -5.38 13.11 -14.39
CA LEU A 213 -4.12 13.80 -14.75
C LEU A 213 -3.62 14.71 -13.62
N ASP A 214 -4.53 15.40 -12.95
CA ASP A 214 -4.29 16.25 -11.78
C ASP A 214 -3.97 15.45 -10.50
N LYS A 215 -4.01 14.12 -10.56
CA LYS A 215 -3.81 13.18 -9.45
C LYS A 215 -4.81 13.33 -8.29
N ARG A 216 -5.91 14.07 -8.45
CA ARG A 216 -6.95 14.31 -7.44
C ARG A 216 -7.94 13.16 -7.31
N LYS A 217 -8.12 12.34 -8.36
CA LYS A 217 -9.03 11.19 -8.38
C LYS A 217 -8.26 9.89 -8.65
N ARG A 218 -8.61 8.84 -7.93
CA ARG A 218 -8.07 7.48 -8.10
C ARG A 218 -9.21 6.47 -7.97
N LEU A 219 -9.27 5.52 -8.89
CA LEU A 219 -10.16 4.37 -8.81
C LEU A 219 -9.34 3.10 -9.05
N GLN A 220 -9.50 2.11 -8.18
CA GLN A 220 -8.97 0.77 -8.39
C GLN A 220 -10.08 -0.23 -8.10
N THR A 221 -10.30 -1.20 -8.98
CA THR A 221 -11.23 -2.29 -8.74
C THR A 221 -10.59 -3.62 -9.09
N LYS A 222 -10.99 -4.68 -8.38
CA LYS A 222 -10.65 -6.06 -8.72
C LYS A 222 -11.88 -6.91 -8.47
N SER A 223 -12.39 -7.52 -9.53
CA SER A 223 -13.51 -8.46 -9.50
C SER A 223 -12.97 -9.82 -9.87
N TYR A 224 -12.91 -10.72 -8.89
CA TYR A 224 -12.35 -12.06 -9.04
C TYR A 224 -13.44 -13.10 -8.80
N ALA A 225 -13.44 -14.16 -9.61
CA ALA A 225 -14.30 -15.31 -9.42
C ALA A 225 -13.60 -16.59 -9.88
N ASP A 226 -13.90 -17.70 -9.24
CA ASP A 226 -13.49 -19.02 -9.71
C ASP A 226 -14.46 -20.12 -9.35
N HIS A 227 -14.23 -21.25 -10.01
CA HIS A 227 -14.83 -22.51 -9.69
C HIS A 227 -13.72 -23.48 -9.25
N ASP A 228 -13.63 -23.71 -7.94
CA ASP A 228 -12.77 -24.71 -7.28
C ASP A 228 -11.24 -24.54 -7.48
N ALA A 229 -10.76 -23.58 -8.28
CA ALA A 229 -9.37 -23.46 -8.73
C ALA A 229 -8.29 -23.30 -7.61
N PHE A 230 -8.71 -22.98 -6.38
CA PHE A 230 -7.84 -22.65 -5.25
C PHE A 230 -8.27 -23.31 -3.94
N PHE A 231 -9.32 -24.13 -3.96
CA PHE A 231 -9.83 -24.74 -2.73
C PHE A 231 -8.89 -25.85 -2.26
N ARG A 232 -8.47 -25.77 -1.00
CA ARG A 232 -7.51 -26.71 -0.37
C ARG A 232 -8.20 -27.87 0.37
N ASP A 233 -9.52 -27.91 0.36
CA ASP A 233 -10.30 -29.02 0.93
C ASP A 233 -10.33 -30.22 -0.04
N THR A 234 -10.38 -31.41 0.55
CA THR A 234 -10.46 -32.71 -0.12
C THR A 234 -11.88 -33.24 -0.23
N ASP A 235 -12.86 -32.57 0.40
CA ASP A 235 -14.27 -32.89 0.27
C ASP A 235 -14.78 -32.57 -1.15
N SER A 236 -14.99 -33.62 -1.96
CA SER A 236 -15.42 -33.54 -3.36
C SER A 236 -16.83 -32.99 -3.54
N ASP A 237 -17.67 -33.04 -2.49
CA ASP A 237 -19.07 -32.61 -2.56
C ASP A 237 -19.23 -31.12 -2.22
N LYS A 238 -18.13 -30.45 -1.85
CA LYS A 238 -18.08 -29.02 -1.49
C LYS A 238 -17.46 -28.13 -2.57
N ALA A 239 -17.68 -28.41 -3.85
CA ALA A 239 -17.33 -27.47 -4.91
C ALA A 239 -18.11 -26.15 -4.71
N ARG A 240 -17.41 -25.09 -4.31
CA ARG A 240 -18.00 -23.77 -4.08
C ARG A 240 -17.50 -22.80 -5.14
N PHE A 241 -18.44 -22.09 -5.76
CA PHE A 241 -18.14 -20.91 -6.55
C PHE A 241 -17.66 -19.81 -5.60
N HIS A 242 -16.41 -19.38 -5.75
CA HIS A 242 -15.83 -18.33 -4.93
C HIS A 242 -15.73 -17.04 -5.71
N TYR A 243 -15.97 -15.92 -5.03
CA TYR A 243 -15.80 -14.61 -5.64
C TYR A 243 -15.38 -13.56 -4.61
N ARG A 244 -14.67 -12.55 -5.10
CA ARG A 244 -14.27 -11.36 -4.34
C ARG A 244 -14.45 -10.13 -5.21
N LEU A 245 -15.24 -9.19 -4.73
CA LEU A 245 -15.44 -7.89 -5.36
C LEU A 245 -14.87 -6.83 -4.44
N GLN A 246 -13.82 -6.16 -4.88
CA GLN A 246 -13.21 -5.08 -4.10
C GLN A 246 -12.94 -3.86 -4.95
N GLY A 247 -12.93 -2.71 -4.30
CA GLY A 247 -12.53 -1.48 -4.93
C GLY A 247 -12.18 -0.38 -3.95
N LEU A 248 -11.50 0.62 -4.48
CA LEU A 248 -11.01 1.81 -3.81
C LEU A 248 -11.30 3.01 -4.70
N TYR A 249 -11.96 4.00 -4.15
CA TYR A 249 -12.16 5.30 -4.79
C TYR A 249 -11.68 6.41 -3.86
N GLU A 250 -10.84 7.28 -4.41
CA GLU A 250 -10.37 8.49 -3.74
C GLU A 250 -10.66 9.68 -4.64
N ALA A 251 -11.18 10.75 -4.06
CA ALA A 251 -11.35 12.01 -4.75
C ALA A 251 -11.04 13.19 -3.82
N ARG A 252 -10.46 14.24 -4.40
CA ARG A 252 -10.28 15.54 -3.76
C ARG A 252 -10.91 16.62 -4.64
N SER A 253 -11.58 17.58 -4.02
CA SER A 253 -12.08 18.78 -4.70
C SER A 253 -10.92 19.64 -5.18
N GLU A 254 -11.23 20.62 -6.02
CA GLU A 254 -10.20 21.43 -6.66
C GLU A 254 -9.43 22.33 -5.68
N ASP A 255 -10.14 22.82 -4.67
CA ASP A 255 -9.62 23.62 -3.55
C ASP A 255 -8.98 22.76 -2.44
N ASN A 256 -8.93 21.43 -2.59
CA ASN A 256 -8.51 20.45 -1.58
C ASN A 256 -9.32 20.45 -0.27
N ARG A 257 -10.42 21.20 -0.17
CA ARG A 257 -11.26 21.29 1.04
C ARG A 257 -12.13 20.06 1.23
N SER A 258 -12.56 19.39 0.18
CA SER A 258 -13.40 18.18 0.26
C SER A 258 -12.63 16.95 -0.16
N GLN A 259 -12.75 15.87 0.62
CA GLN A 259 -12.10 14.59 0.37
C GLN A 259 -13.10 13.46 0.51
N ILE A 260 -13.10 12.55 -0.46
CA ILE A 260 -13.88 11.31 -0.44
C ILE A 260 -12.91 10.15 -0.46
N TYR A 261 -13.11 9.20 0.42
CA TYR A 261 -12.44 7.91 0.44
C TYR A 261 -13.49 6.82 0.60
N LEU A 262 -13.59 5.92 -0.37
CA LEU A 262 -14.52 4.80 -0.38
C LEU A 262 -13.75 3.52 -0.65
N THR A 263 -14.01 2.49 0.15
CA THR A 263 -13.60 1.13 -0.14
C THR A 263 -14.77 0.18 0.01
N TYR A 264 -14.76 -0.89 -0.78
CA TYR A 264 -15.67 -2.01 -0.61
C TYR A 264 -14.91 -3.32 -0.75
N ASP A 265 -15.31 -4.34 0.00
CA ASP A 265 -14.75 -5.70 -0.06
C ASP A 265 -15.85 -6.71 0.25
N LYS A 266 -16.38 -7.35 -0.79
CA LYS A 266 -17.39 -8.40 -0.69
C LYS A 266 -16.77 -9.73 -1.05
N LEU A 267 -16.88 -10.69 -0.14
CA LEU A 267 -16.39 -12.06 -0.33
C LEU A 267 -17.58 -13.02 -0.41
N SER A 268 -17.38 -14.13 -1.12
CA SER A 268 -18.28 -15.29 -1.09
C SER A 268 -18.41 -15.89 0.30
N ASP A 269 -17.30 -15.97 1.04
CA ASP A 269 -17.18 -16.68 2.31
C ASP A 269 -15.95 -16.22 3.13
N ARG A 270 -15.88 -16.69 4.39
CA ARG A 270 -14.83 -16.32 5.35
C ARG A 270 -13.43 -16.83 5.00
N ASN A 271 -13.36 -17.94 4.27
CA ASN A 271 -12.09 -18.59 3.93
C ASN A 271 -11.48 -18.01 2.65
N MET A 272 -12.23 -17.21 1.89
CA MET A 272 -11.78 -16.56 0.66
C MET A 272 -10.42 -15.85 0.80
N GLN A 273 -10.09 -15.22 1.93
CA GLN A 273 -8.77 -14.60 2.10
C GLN A 273 -7.67 -15.62 2.44
N VAL A 274 -7.99 -16.65 3.21
CA VAL A 274 -7.05 -17.67 3.69
C VAL A 274 -6.69 -18.66 2.58
N ASP A 275 -7.65 -19.01 1.74
CA ASP A 275 -7.46 -19.93 0.62
C ASP A 275 -6.80 -19.23 -0.58
N PHE A 276 -6.86 -17.89 -0.62
CA PHE A 276 -6.28 -17.05 -1.66
C PHE A 276 -5.31 -16.00 -1.12
N PRO A 277 -4.22 -16.39 -0.43
CA PRO A 277 -3.34 -15.45 0.27
C PRO A 277 -2.38 -14.71 -0.67
N THR A 278 -2.78 -14.44 -1.92
CA THR A 278 -1.88 -13.82 -2.90
C THR A 278 -2.06 -12.30 -2.87
N PRO A 279 -0.97 -11.51 -2.73
CA PRO A 279 -1.02 -10.06 -2.90
C PRO A 279 -1.57 -9.63 -4.28
N ASP A 280 -1.57 -10.55 -5.24
CA ASP A 280 -2.12 -10.33 -6.57
C ASP A 280 -3.63 -10.02 -6.53
N PHE A 281 -4.38 -10.60 -5.58
CA PHE A 281 -5.83 -10.43 -5.41
C PHE A 281 -6.21 -9.46 -4.31
N GLU A 282 -5.29 -8.66 -3.78
CA GLU A 282 -5.61 -7.66 -2.76
C GLU A 282 -5.36 -6.26 -3.32
N VAL A 283 -6.29 -5.35 -3.10
CA VAL A 283 -5.99 -3.92 -3.11
C VAL A 283 -5.39 -3.63 -1.73
N SER A 284 -4.14 -3.17 -1.68
CA SER A 284 -3.29 -3.14 -0.47
C SER A 284 -3.84 -2.34 0.72
N THR A 285 -4.97 -1.65 0.54
CA THR A 285 -5.62 -0.77 1.52
C THR A 285 -7.03 -1.24 1.93
N VAL A 286 -7.53 -2.37 1.39
CA VAL A 286 -8.96 -2.71 1.49
C VAL A 286 -9.16 -4.05 2.21
N LYS A 287 -9.65 -3.96 3.45
CA LYS A 287 -10.21 -5.11 4.20
C LYS A 287 -11.61 -4.84 4.74
N GLU A 288 -12.03 -3.59 4.73
CA GLU A 288 -13.28 -3.12 5.31
C GLU A 288 -14.02 -2.28 4.27
N THR A 289 -15.34 -2.45 4.20
CA THR A 289 -16.17 -1.56 3.42
C THR A 289 -16.46 -0.33 4.25
N PHE A 290 -15.96 0.82 3.78
CA PHE A 290 -16.23 2.08 4.45
C PHE A 290 -16.24 3.25 3.46
N LEU A 291 -17.08 4.23 3.77
CA LEU A 291 -17.15 5.52 3.13
C LEU A 291 -16.74 6.59 4.13
N LYS A 292 -15.90 7.51 3.68
CA LYS A 292 -15.45 8.65 4.46
C LYS A 292 -15.48 9.90 3.59
N ILE A 293 -16.27 10.86 4.01
CA ILE A 293 -16.36 12.18 3.40
C ILE A 293 -15.89 13.20 4.43
N ARG A 294 -14.93 14.03 4.06
CA ARG A 294 -14.41 15.10 4.91
C ARG A 294 -14.45 16.43 4.18
N ASN A 295 -14.74 17.48 4.92
CA ASN A 295 -14.72 18.84 4.45
C ASN A 295 -13.95 19.71 5.46
N TYR A 296 -12.87 20.34 5.01
CA TYR A 296 -12.01 21.23 5.79
C TYR A 296 -12.42 22.67 5.51
N GLN A 297 -13.02 23.31 6.51
CA GLN A 297 -13.31 24.74 6.53
C GLN A 297 -12.26 25.45 7.38
N ASP A 298 -12.12 26.76 7.20
CA ASP A 298 -11.09 27.52 7.92
C ASP A 298 -11.33 27.50 9.46
N TRP A 299 -12.58 27.33 9.89
CA TRP A 299 -12.98 27.31 11.30
C TRP A 299 -13.35 25.93 11.85
N MET A 300 -13.51 24.90 11.00
CA MET A 300 -13.88 23.56 11.44
C MET A 300 -13.57 22.46 10.43
N ILE A 301 -13.54 21.21 10.91
CA ILE A 301 -13.55 20.01 10.08
C ILE A 301 -14.90 19.31 10.28
N LEU A 302 -15.58 19.03 9.17
CA LEU A 302 -16.83 18.27 9.11
C LEU A 302 -16.60 16.95 8.39
N GLY A 303 -17.36 15.93 8.76
CA GLY A 303 -17.37 14.72 7.96
C GLY A 303 -18.45 13.72 8.30
N ILE A 304 -18.53 12.72 7.44
CA ILE A 304 -19.43 11.59 7.52
C ILE A 304 -18.59 10.33 7.31
N ASN A 305 -18.67 9.40 8.25
CA ASN A 305 -18.15 8.03 8.16
C ASN A 305 -19.34 7.08 8.04
N ALA A 306 -19.25 6.09 7.16
CA ALA A 306 -20.19 4.99 7.11
C ALA A 306 -19.43 3.67 6.93
N ARG A 307 -19.74 2.68 7.75
CA ARG A 307 -19.06 1.38 7.78
C ARG A 307 -20.08 0.24 7.83
N PRO A 308 -20.71 -0.10 6.70
CA PRO A 308 -21.68 -1.18 6.65
C PRO A 308 -20.99 -2.56 6.64
N ARG A 309 -21.63 -3.53 7.26
CA ARG A 309 -21.28 -4.96 7.20
C ARG A 309 -21.84 -5.55 5.91
N ILE A 310 -20.98 -5.71 4.90
CA ILE A 310 -21.36 -6.37 3.64
C ILE A 310 -21.16 -7.91 3.72
N ASN A 311 -20.32 -8.39 4.64
CA ASN A 311 -20.00 -9.81 4.80
C ASN A 311 -20.60 -10.38 6.09
N SER A 312 -21.52 -11.35 5.96
CA SER A 312 -22.30 -11.94 7.07
C SER A 312 -21.51 -12.88 7.99
N PHE A 313 -20.26 -13.18 7.67
CA PHE A 313 -19.36 -13.98 8.51
C PHE A 313 -18.40 -13.11 9.34
N GLN A 314 -18.49 -11.78 9.22
CA GLN A 314 -17.69 -10.84 10.01
C GLN A 314 -18.54 -10.34 11.18
N GLY A 315 -17.98 -10.33 12.39
CA GLY A 315 -18.49 -9.51 13.49
C GLY A 315 -17.97 -8.08 13.30
N LEU A 316 -18.84 -7.07 13.37
CA LEU A 316 -18.45 -5.70 13.05
C LEU A 316 -19.29 -4.67 13.82
N LYS A 317 -18.63 -3.64 14.37
CA LYS A 317 -19.27 -2.38 14.73
C LYS A 317 -19.56 -1.61 13.45
N GLN A 318 -20.83 -1.50 13.09
CA GLN A 318 -21.29 -0.69 11.98
C GLN A 318 -21.51 0.77 12.41
N GLU A 319 -21.16 1.70 11.52
CA GLU A 319 -21.45 3.13 11.64
C GLU A 319 -22.40 3.49 10.49
N LEU A 320 -23.68 3.79 10.76
CA LEU A 320 -24.73 3.88 9.74
C LEU A 320 -25.63 5.13 9.82
N PRO A 321 -25.12 6.35 9.59
CA PRO A 321 -23.72 6.77 9.54
C PRO A 321 -23.25 7.35 10.89
N GLU A 322 -21.98 7.74 10.98
CA GLU A 322 -21.43 8.67 11.99
C GLU A 322 -21.12 10.01 11.30
N SER A 323 -21.67 11.11 11.82
CA SER A 323 -21.25 12.47 11.47
C SER A 323 -20.38 13.04 12.59
N PHE A 324 -19.29 13.71 12.23
CA PHE A 324 -18.41 14.39 13.18
C PHE A 324 -18.17 15.84 12.81
N TRP A 325 -18.05 16.67 13.86
CA TRP A 325 -17.89 18.11 13.79
C TRP A 325 -16.77 18.48 14.74
N THR A 326 -15.72 19.11 14.23
CA THR A 326 -14.52 19.44 15.02
C THR A 326 -14.09 20.86 14.67
N PRO A 327 -14.59 21.88 15.38
CA PRO A 327 -14.07 23.24 15.29
C PRO A 327 -12.55 23.26 15.52
N HIS A 328 -11.83 24.12 14.80
CA HIS A 328 -10.41 24.34 15.09
C HIS A 328 -10.25 24.91 16.50
N PRO A 329 -9.20 24.52 17.25
CA PRO A 329 -8.95 25.08 18.56
C PRO A 329 -8.86 26.61 18.48
N PHE A 330 -9.56 27.30 19.39
CA PHE A 330 -9.60 28.77 19.42
C PHE A 330 -9.32 29.28 20.83
N THR A 331 -8.75 30.50 20.91
CA THR A 331 -8.48 31.15 22.20
C THR A 331 -9.71 31.92 22.67
N ILE A 332 -10.10 31.76 23.94
CA ILE A 332 -11.22 32.46 24.55
C ILE A 332 -10.80 33.89 24.91
N GLY A 333 -11.11 34.85 24.04
CA GLY A 333 -10.78 36.27 24.25
C GLY A 333 -9.29 36.49 24.54
N PRO A 334 -8.92 37.44 25.43
CA PRO A 334 -7.54 37.71 25.78
C PRO A 334 -6.96 36.77 26.86
N THR A 335 -7.70 35.73 27.29
CA THR A 335 -7.33 34.91 28.46
C THR A 335 -6.15 33.98 28.22
N GLY A 336 -5.85 33.68 26.95
CA GLY A 336 -4.89 32.64 26.57
C GLY A 336 -5.38 31.20 26.82
N ILE A 337 -6.64 31.02 27.25
CA ILE A 337 -7.27 29.70 27.38
C ILE A 337 -7.69 29.23 26.00
N ILE A 338 -7.25 28.05 25.61
CA ILE A 338 -7.57 27.40 24.34
C ILE A 338 -8.73 26.43 24.58
N SER A 339 -9.74 26.51 23.72
CA SER A 339 -10.87 25.58 23.71
C SER A 339 -10.76 24.64 22.52
N GLU A 340 -10.85 23.34 22.79
CA GLU A 340 -10.93 22.28 21.80
C GLU A 340 -12.25 21.53 21.97
N ASN A 341 -13.00 21.33 20.88
CA ASN A 341 -14.34 20.76 20.93
C ASN A 341 -14.54 19.74 19.82
N ARG A 342 -15.29 18.69 20.10
CA ARG A 342 -15.66 17.65 19.15
C ARG A 342 -17.07 17.16 19.45
N LEU A 343 -17.90 17.10 18.41
CA LEU A 343 -19.23 16.48 18.45
C LEU A 343 -19.28 15.31 17.46
N ARG A 344 -19.89 14.21 17.88
CA ARG A 344 -20.22 13.06 17.04
C ARG A 344 -21.67 12.66 17.21
N VAL A 345 -22.33 12.38 16.10
CA VAL A 345 -23.70 11.87 16.05
C VAL A 345 -23.69 10.61 15.20
N SER A 346 -24.04 9.48 15.78
CA SER A 346 -23.85 8.17 15.14
C SER A 346 -25.08 7.29 15.34
N TYR A 347 -25.39 6.46 14.34
CA TYR A 347 -26.16 5.25 14.56
C TYR A 347 -25.19 4.07 14.55
N LEU A 348 -24.99 3.45 15.72
CA LEU A 348 -24.05 2.36 15.91
C LEU A 348 -24.82 1.04 16.00
N ASP A 349 -24.34 0.03 15.30
CA ASP A 349 -24.96 -1.29 15.27
C ASP A 349 -23.87 -2.36 15.30
N TYR A 350 -23.76 -3.07 16.41
CA TYR A 350 -22.85 -4.20 16.56
C TYR A 350 -23.57 -5.50 16.21
N VAL A 351 -23.09 -6.15 15.15
CA VAL A 351 -23.65 -7.41 14.66
C VAL A 351 -22.60 -8.51 14.71
N SER A 352 -22.94 -9.62 15.35
CA SER A 352 -22.10 -10.80 15.48
C SER A 352 -22.02 -11.61 14.19
N ALA A 353 -20.94 -12.38 14.04
CA ALA A 353 -20.76 -13.31 12.93
C ALA A 353 -21.88 -14.38 12.92
N ASN A 354 -22.50 -14.65 11.77
CA ASN A 354 -23.64 -15.59 11.70
C ASN A 354 -23.20 -17.07 11.84
N ASP A 355 -21.92 -17.34 11.64
CA ASP A 355 -21.32 -18.67 11.49
C ASP A 355 -20.52 -19.13 12.73
N ILE A 356 -20.65 -18.41 13.84
CA ILE A 356 -20.01 -18.72 15.13
C ILE A 356 -21.07 -18.59 16.22
N GLU A 357 -20.96 -19.42 17.27
CA GLU A 357 -21.79 -19.27 18.45
C GLU A 357 -21.66 -17.85 19.02
N ARG A 358 -22.80 -17.20 19.25
CA ARG A 358 -22.84 -15.79 19.65
C ARG A 358 -22.33 -15.65 21.08
N ALA A 359 -21.09 -15.18 21.24
CA ALA A 359 -20.55 -14.82 22.54
C ALA A 359 -21.21 -13.57 23.14
N VAL A 360 -21.72 -12.66 22.28
CA VAL A 360 -22.39 -11.42 22.66
C VAL A 360 -23.63 -11.25 21.77
N PRO A 361 -24.81 -10.89 22.31
CA PRO A 361 -25.97 -10.58 21.49
C PRO A 361 -25.72 -9.36 20.61
N ASP A 362 -26.46 -9.23 19.51
CA ASP A 362 -26.41 -8.03 18.66
C ASP A 362 -27.04 -6.86 19.42
N PHE A 363 -26.48 -5.66 19.26
CA PHE A 363 -26.98 -4.46 19.92
C PHE A 363 -26.75 -3.21 19.07
N HIS A 364 -27.66 -2.25 19.19
CA HIS A 364 -27.63 -1.01 18.43
C HIS A 364 -28.03 0.17 19.30
N SER A 365 -27.54 1.35 18.95
CA SER A 365 -27.88 2.59 19.65
C SER A 365 -27.55 3.81 18.79
N ALA A 366 -28.48 4.76 18.75
CA ALA A 366 -28.18 6.13 18.35
C ALA A 366 -27.38 6.80 19.47
N ARG A 367 -26.20 7.31 19.13
CA ARG A 367 -25.22 7.89 20.04
C ARG A 367 -24.96 9.35 19.68
N ILE A 368 -25.05 10.24 20.67
CA ILE A 368 -24.55 11.62 20.57
C ILE A 368 -23.43 11.76 21.58
N ALA A 369 -22.22 12.05 21.12
CA ALA A 369 -21.04 12.20 21.97
C ALA A 369 -20.41 13.58 21.77
N THR A 370 -20.19 14.30 22.85
CA THR A 370 -19.47 15.59 22.87
C THR A 370 -18.25 15.48 23.76
N HIS A 371 -17.15 16.07 23.32
CA HIS A 371 -15.90 16.16 24.06
C HIS A 371 -15.38 17.59 23.95
N ASN A 372 -15.21 18.25 25.09
CA ASN A 372 -14.86 19.67 25.16
C ASN A 372 -13.74 19.83 26.18
N GLU A 373 -12.65 20.48 25.79
CA GLU A 373 -11.48 20.69 26.64
C GLU A 373 -11.10 22.16 26.66
N LEU A 374 -10.61 22.60 27.81
CA LEU A 374 -10.07 23.92 28.06
C LEU A 374 -8.69 23.76 28.66
N TYR A 375 -7.68 24.34 28.04
CA TYR A 375 -6.31 24.27 28.53
C TYR A 375 -5.55 25.57 28.30
N ARG A 376 -4.50 25.78 29.09
CA ARG A 376 -3.62 26.94 28.94
C ARG A 376 -2.18 26.56 29.26
N PRO A 377 -1.26 26.56 28.28
CA PRO A 377 0.14 26.32 28.55
C PRO A 377 0.79 27.56 29.18
N PHE A 378 1.51 27.37 30.29
CA PHE A 378 2.36 28.37 30.93
C PHE A 378 3.82 27.97 30.73
N THR A 379 4.60 28.84 30.11
CA THR A 379 6.01 28.58 29.79
C THR A 379 6.91 29.62 30.44
N TYR A 380 7.87 29.18 31.25
CA TYR A 380 8.87 30.03 31.89
C TYR A 380 10.24 29.35 31.94
N LYS A 381 11.24 29.93 31.26
CA LYS A 381 12.65 29.47 31.28
C LYS A 381 12.82 27.95 31.08
N GLY A 382 12.07 27.37 30.14
CA GLY A 382 12.12 25.94 29.83
C GLY A 382 11.20 25.04 30.67
N LEU A 383 10.59 25.56 31.75
CA LEU A 383 9.50 24.90 32.46
C LEU A 383 8.19 25.14 31.72
N ASN A 384 7.46 24.09 31.40
CA ASN A 384 6.10 24.15 30.85
C ASN A 384 5.13 23.50 31.84
N ILE A 385 4.05 24.21 32.14
CA ILE A 385 2.94 23.73 32.98
C ILE A 385 1.66 23.94 32.18
N THR A 386 0.96 22.85 31.89
CA THR A 386 -0.29 22.87 31.12
C THR A 386 -1.41 22.22 31.94
N PRO A 387 -2.18 23.01 32.70
CA PRO A 387 -3.46 22.56 33.22
C PRO A 387 -4.48 22.40 32.08
N LEU A 388 -5.30 21.37 32.20
CA LEU A 388 -6.41 21.07 31.32
C LEU A 388 -7.61 20.62 32.15
N ILE A 389 -8.80 21.10 31.78
CA ILE A 389 -10.08 20.57 32.24
C ILE A 389 -10.93 20.24 31.02
N GLY A 390 -11.62 19.11 31.05
CA GLY A 390 -12.49 18.70 29.98
C GLY A 390 -13.74 18.00 30.47
N PHE A 391 -14.67 17.87 29.54
CA PHE A 391 -15.97 17.26 29.72
C PHE A 391 -16.27 16.35 28.54
N THR A 392 -16.57 15.09 28.85
CA THR A 392 -17.11 14.12 27.91
C THR A 392 -18.55 13.80 28.29
N GLY A 393 -19.48 14.08 27.37
CA GLY A 393 -20.89 13.74 27.52
C GLY A 393 -21.33 12.82 26.39
N ILE A 394 -21.97 11.70 26.73
CA ILE A 394 -22.44 10.71 25.77
C ILE A 394 -23.88 10.33 26.09
N PHE A 395 -24.75 10.44 25.10
CA PHE A 395 -26.12 9.97 25.16
C PHE A 395 -26.31 8.77 24.24
N TYR A 396 -26.99 7.75 24.73
CA TYR A 396 -27.44 6.58 23.98
C TYR A 396 -28.96 6.51 24.07
N ASN A 397 -29.64 6.27 22.96
CA ASN A 397 -31.10 6.06 22.99
C ASN A 397 -31.50 4.67 23.52
N GLU A 398 -30.57 3.71 23.47
CA GLU A 398 -30.75 2.32 23.91
C GLU A 398 -29.50 1.83 24.64
N SER A 399 -29.68 1.01 25.68
CA SER A 399 -28.63 0.55 26.59
C SER A 399 -28.78 -0.94 26.93
N ARG A 400 -27.83 -1.52 27.69
CA ARG A 400 -27.85 -2.97 28.00
C ARG A 400 -29.05 -3.39 28.85
N ASP A 401 -29.49 -2.51 29.74
CA ASP A 401 -30.61 -2.74 30.64
C ASP A 401 -31.95 -2.22 30.08
N GLY A 402 -31.94 -1.70 28.84
CA GLY A 402 -33.09 -1.09 28.19
C GLY A 402 -33.18 0.43 28.39
N GLY A 403 -33.63 1.12 27.33
CA GLY A 403 -33.96 2.54 27.33
C GLY A 403 -32.75 3.48 27.22
N ALA A 404 -33.06 4.78 27.17
CA ALA A 404 -32.08 5.82 26.95
C ALA A 404 -31.24 6.10 28.20
N VAL A 405 -29.93 6.30 28.01
CA VAL A 405 -28.97 6.58 29.08
C VAL A 405 -28.01 7.70 28.70
N GLY A 406 -27.63 8.51 29.69
CA GLY A 406 -26.63 9.56 29.56
C GLY A 406 -25.43 9.30 30.48
N GLN A 407 -24.24 9.31 29.90
CA GLN A 407 -22.97 9.24 30.60
C GLN A 407 -22.27 10.60 30.53
N ALA A 408 -21.83 11.12 31.66
CA ALA A 408 -20.97 12.28 31.72
C ALA A 408 -19.75 12.01 32.61
N VAL A 409 -18.59 12.46 32.15
CA VAL A 409 -17.31 12.36 32.86
C VAL A 409 -16.58 13.68 32.71
N LEU A 410 -16.01 14.18 33.81
CA LEU A 410 -15.07 15.29 33.78
C LEU A 410 -13.64 14.73 33.79
N ASN A 411 -12.81 15.22 32.88
CA ASN A 411 -11.38 14.99 32.89
C ASN A 411 -10.65 16.24 33.40
N TYR A 412 -9.62 16.06 34.21
CA TYR A 412 -8.74 17.13 34.64
C TYR A 412 -7.32 16.62 34.62
N GLU A 413 -6.46 17.33 33.92
CA GLU A 413 -5.09 16.93 33.67
C GLU A 413 -4.12 18.07 34.02
N LEU A 414 -2.93 17.68 34.46
CA LEU A 414 -1.82 18.60 34.68
C LEU A 414 -0.57 17.98 34.09
N PHE A 415 -0.06 18.62 33.04
CA PHE A 415 1.21 18.24 32.42
C PHE A 415 2.30 19.23 32.79
N ILE A 416 3.38 18.74 33.38
CA ILE A 416 4.55 19.54 33.77
C ILE A 416 5.76 18.92 33.10
N ASN A 417 6.56 19.71 32.40
CA ASN A 417 7.88 19.28 31.93
C ASN A 417 8.91 20.40 32.06
N LEU A 418 10.19 20.03 32.14
CA LEU A 418 11.30 20.98 32.18
C LEU A 418 12.31 20.62 31.09
N ASN A 419 12.63 21.54 30.18
CA ASN A 419 13.64 21.31 29.16
C ASN A 419 15.00 21.87 29.60
N LEU A 420 15.89 20.98 30.03
CA LEU A 420 17.29 21.32 30.33
C LEU A 420 18.19 20.81 29.22
N HIS A 421 19.21 21.58 28.86
CA HIS A 421 20.19 21.11 27.90
C HIS A 421 21.61 21.54 28.28
N ARG A 422 22.58 20.70 27.92
CA ARG A 422 24.00 20.96 28.10
C ARG A 422 24.77 20.65 26.82
N HIS A 423 25.63 21.59 26.43
CA HIS A 423 26.53 21.43 25.29
C HIS A 423 27.92 21.01 25.79
N TYR A 424 28.39 19.87 25.29
CA TYR A 424 29.75 19.38 25.44
C TYR A 424 30.51 19.59 24.12
N GLN A 425 31.81 19.28 24.11
CA GLN A 425 32.65 19.45 22.92
C GLN A 425 32.11 18.67 21.71
N THR A 426 31.63 17.43 21.91
CA THR A 426 31.21 16.51 20.83
C THR A 426 29.72 16.16 20.86
N LEU A 427 28.98 16.58 21.89
CA LEU A 427 27.66 16.10 22.26
C LEU A 427 26.80 17.26 22.76
N ARG A 428 25.51 17.30 22.39
CA ARG A 428 24.46 18.05 23.09
C ARG A 428 23.55 17.06 23.80
N HIS A 429 23.37 17.22 25.09
CA HIS A 429 22.43 16.43 25.89
C HIS A 429 21.23 17.29 26.25
N VAL A 430 20.03 16.75 26.07
CA VAL A 430 18.76 17.32 26.48
C VAL A 430 18.15 16.38 27.52
N PHE A 431 17.81 16.93 28.68
CA PHE A 431 17.23 16.25 29.83
C PHE A 431 15.85 16.86 30.11
N GLU A 432 14.83 16.01 30.02
CA GLU A 432 13.42 16.39 30.09
C GLU A 432 12.70 15.54 31.15
N PRO A 433 12.75 15.92 32.44
CA PRO A 433 11.86 15.35 33.44
C PRO A 433 10.44 15.85 33.19
N TYR A 434 9.46 14.97 33.41
CA TYR A 434 8.06 15.30 33.23
C TYR A 434 7.17 14.57 34.22
N ILE A 435 6.03 15.19 34.47
CA ILE A 435 4.94 14.67 35.29
C ILE A 435 3.65 14.90 34.52
N HIS A 436 2.83 13.87 34.39
CA HIS A 436 1.48 13.96 33.82
C HIS A 436 0.50 13.34 34.80
N TYR A 437 -0.32 14.19 35.43
CA TYR A 437 -1.44 13.73 36.22
C TYR A 437 -2.70 13.73 35.37
N LYS A 438 -3.44 12.62 35.37
CA LYS A 438 -4.73 12.45 34.69
C LYS A 438 -5.77 11.98 35.68
N GLY A 439 -6.82 12.79 35.85
CA GLY A 439 -7.98 12.50 36.66
C GLY A 439 -9.24 12.36 35.82
N LEU A 440 -9.99 11.27 36.01
CA LEU A 440 -11.37 11.09 35.54
C LEU A 440 -12.28 10.98 36.74
N THR A 441 -13.39 11.73 36.75
CA THR A 441 -14.43 11.59 37.78
C THR A 441 -15.16 10.26 37.63
N HIS A 442 -15.94 9.89 38.65
CA HIS A 442 -16.91 8.81 38.45
C HIS A 442 -17.88 9.19 37.32
N PRO A 443 -18.16 8.27 36.39
CA PRO A 443 -19.22 8.47 35.42
C PRO A 443 -20.59 8.57 36.10
N THR A 444 -21.52 9.28 35.49
CA THR A 444 -22.91 9.40 35.98
C THR A 444 -23.69 8.09 35.97
N ILE A 445 -23.20 7.08 35.25
CA ILE A 445 -23.77 5.73 35.18
C ILE A 445 -22.67 4.68 35.36
N SER A 446 -23.05 3.46 35.76
CA SER A 446 -22.11 2.33 35.84
C SER A 446 -21.45 2.06 34.48
N PRO A 447 -20.14 1.73 34.42
CA PRO A 447 -19.44 1.39 33.18
C PRO A 447 -20.06 0.23 32.39
N ASP A 448 -20.87 -0.62 33.07
CA ASP A 448 -21.54 -1.77 32.48
C ASP A 448 -22.89 -1.46 31.83
N ARG A 449 -23.47 -0.28 32.11
CA ARG A 449 -24.80 0.10 31.65
C ARG A 449 -24.87 0.47 30.15
N PRO A 450 -23.98 1.31 29.60
CA PRO A 450 -23.99 1.58 28.17
C PRO A 450 -23.48 0.36 27.39
N TYR A 451 -23.87 0.27 26.12
CA TYR A 451 -23.20 -0.64 25.20
C TYR A 451 -21.76 -0.16 24.94
N ILE A 452 -20.80 -1.10 24.98
CA ILE A 452 -19.40 -0.82 24.67
C ILE A 452 -19.18 -1.14 23.19
N PHE A 453 -19.23 -0.11 22.34
CA PHE A 453 -18.93 -0.22 20.92
C PHE A 453 -17.42 -0.08 20.65
N ASP A 454 -16.74 0.80 21.40
CA ASP A 454 -15.30 0.99 21.37
C ASP A 454 -14.72 1.48 22.71
N ILE A 455 -13.43 1.85 22.70
CA ILE A 455 -12.70 2.26 23.90
C ILE A 455 -13.17 3.61 24.46
N ASP A 456 -13.95 4.38 23.70
CA ASP A 456 -14.47 5.69 24.08
C ASP A 456 -15.91 5.59 24.65
N ASP A 457 -16.34 4.41 25.09
CA ASP A 457 -17.67 4.20 25.71
C ASP A 457 -17.56 3.81 27.20
N GLY A 458 -16.59 2.96 27.54
CA GLY A 458 -16.43 2.42 28.88
C GLY A 458 -15.53 3.29 29.74
N PHE A 459 -16.09 4.32 30.38
CA PHE A 459 -15.36 5.17 31.31
C PHE A 459 -15.50 4.69 32.75
N ASN A 460 -14.47 4.91 33.56
CA ASN A 460 -14.52 4.75 35.00
C ASN A 460 -13.64 5.81 35.67
N ARG A 461 -13.77 5.96 36.99
CA ARG A 461 -12.88 6.81 37.77
C ARG A 461 -11.43 6.36 37.57
N LEU A 462 -10.54 7.33 37.38
CA LEU A 462 -9.11 7.06 37.17
C LEU A 462 -8.32 8.21 37.75
N TYR A 463 -7.42 7.94 38.71
CA TYR A 463 -6.41 8.89 39.17
C TYR A 463 -5.04 8.30 38.88
N GLN A 464 -4.44 8.75 37.79
CA GLN A 464 -3.18 8.24 37.25
C GLN A 464 -2.13 9.36 37.27
N LEU A 465 -0.95 9.06 37.79
CA LEU A 465 0.22 9.93 37.70
C LEU A 465 1.32 9.20 36.94
N GLN A 466 1.67 9.72 35.76
CA GLN A 466 2.87 9.34 35.05
C GLN A 466 4.00 10.27 35.48
N THR A 467 5.14 9.71 35.87
CA THR A 467 6.35 10.49 36.13
C THR A 467 7.51 9.84 35.40
N GLY A 468 8.33 10.65 34.75
CA GLY A 468 9.36 10.14 33.87
C GLY A 468 10.46 11.13 33.60
N VAL A 469 11.51 10.61 32.97
CA VAL A 469 12.65 11.38 32.52
C VAL A 469 13.04 10.92 31.14
N ARG A 470 13.07 11.85 30.20
CA ARG A 470 13.58 11.66 28.85
C ARG A 470 14.96 12.28 28.70
N ASN A 471 15.92 11.46 28.28
CA ASN A 471 17.26 11.87 27.91
C ASN A 471 17.42 11.76 26.41
N SER A 472 17.85 12.83 25.74
CA SER A 472 18.13 12.86 24.31
C SER A 472 19.56 13.34 24.06
N PHE A 473 20.36 12.55 23.35
CA PHE A 473 21.77 12.83 23.07
C PHE A 473 21.98 13.06 21.57
N TYR A 474 22.53 14.20 21.22
CA TYR A 474 22.82 14.61 19.84
C TYR A 474 24.33 14.71 19.65
N LEU A 475 24.90 13.87 18.80
CA LEU A 475 26.32 13.92 18.46
C LEU A 475 26.55 14.98 17.37
N LYS A 476 27.52 15.89 17.58
CA LYS A 476 27.84 16.94 16.60
C LYS A 476 28.27 16.40 15.24
N LYS A 477 28.79 15.16 15.19
CA LYS A 477 29.14 14.45 13.95
C LYS A 477 27.93 14.21 13.03
N TYR A 478 26.71 14.20 13.58
CA TYR A 478 25.46 13.93 12.86
C TYR A 478 24.43 15.04 13.10
N PRO A 479 24.70 16.30 12.67
CA PRO A 479 23.94 17.47 13.10
C PRO A 479 22.52 17.56 12.53
N LEU A 480 22.23 16.82 11.45
CA LEU A 480 20.93 16.80 10.77
C LEU A 480 20.07 15.58 11.17
N PHE A 481 20.48 14.81 12.17
CA PHE A 481 19.80 13.58 12.56
C PHE A 481 18.90 13.78 13.78
N GLU A 482 17.88 12.93 13.92
CA GLU A 482 17.20 12.69 15.20
C GLU A 482 18.23 12.43 16.32
N PRO A 483 17.89 12.61 17.62
CA PRO A 483 18.82 12.30 18.68
C PRO A 483 19.41 10.89 18.51
N ASN A 484 20.74 10.80 18.56
CA ASN A 484 21.48 9.55 18.35
C ASN A 484 21.19 8.52 19.42
N PHE A 485 20.87 8.97 20.63
CA PHE A 485 20.34 8.13 21.68
C PHE A 485 19.19 8.83 22.38
N ILE A 486 18.08 8.12 22.56
CA ILE A 486 16.94 8.54 23.37
C ILE A 486 16.74 7.48 24.45
N ALA A 487 16.61 7.88 25.71
CA ALA A 487 16.20 7.05 26.82
C ALA A 487 15.09 7.75 27.60
N ASP A 488 13.86 7.26 27.47
CA ASP A 488 12.69 7.73 28.21
C ASP A 488 12.25 6.63 29.16
N ILE A 489 12.35 6.89 30.47
CA ILE A 489 11.98 5.95 31.52
C ILE A 489 10.91 6.61 32.37
N TYR A 490 9.79 5.94 32.54
CA TYR A 490 8.66 6.46 33.30
C TYR A 490 7.91 5.37 34.05
N LEU A 491 7.17 5.78 35.06
CA LEU A 491 6.34 4.92 35.87
C LEU A 491 4.93 5.47 35.96
N TYR A 492 3.99 4.58 36.22
CA TYR A 492 2.61 4.94 36.50
C TYR A 492 2.29 4.67 37.97
N ALA A 493 1.74 5.68 38.64
CA ALA A 493 1.16 5.56 39.96
C ALA A 493 -0.38 5.71 39.88
N PHE A 494 -1.11 4.94 40.68
CA PHE A 494 -2.58 4.97 40.74
C PHE A 494 -3.07 5.25 42.16
N PHE A 495 -4.11 6.08 42.30
CA PHE A 495 -4.60 6.54 43.63
C PHE A 495 -6.09 6.31 43.89
N ALA A 496 -6.90 6.12 42.85
CA ALA A 496 -8.36 6.05 42.98
C ALA A 496 -8.87 4.71 43.52
N ASP A 497 -8.31 3.61 43.02
CA ASP A 497 -8.87 2.27 43.14
C ASP A 497 -7.85 1.26 43.67
N ARG A 498 -8.34 0.23 44.38
CA ARG A 498 -7.54 -0.86 44.95
C ARG A 498 -7.26 -2.00 43.95
N THR A 499 -7.48 -1.78 42.65
CA THR A 499 -7.27 -2.85 41.66
C THR A 499 -5.81 -3.30 41.60
N PHE A 500 -4.90 -2.36 41.75
CA PHE A 500 -3.47 -2.60 41.90
C PHE A 500 -3.11 -2.72 43.39
N LYS A 501 -2.29 -3.71 43.73
CA LYS A 501 -1.78 -3.93 45.10
C LYS A 501 -0.69 -2.94 45.49
N LYS A 502 0.07 -2.43 44.51
CA LYS A 502 1.14 -1.45 44.67
C LYS A 502 0.69 -0.11 44.08
N THR A 503 1.10 0.98 44.71
CA THR A 503 0.87 2.34 44.18
C THR A 503 1.51 2.51 42.81
N ILE A 504 2.71 1.94 42.60
CA ILE A 504 3.45 1.98 41.33
C ILE A 504 3.50 0.56 40.74
N PRO A 505 2.45 0.11 40.03
CA PRO A 505 2.41 -1.24 39.50
C PRO A 505 3.21 -1.40 38.21
N LYS A 506 3.44 -0.31 37.45
CA LYS A 506 3.98 -0.37 36.09
C LYS A 506 5.13 0.62 35.90
N VAL A 507 6.21 0.13 35.28
CA VAL A 507 7.37 0.92 34.84
C VAL A 507 7.58 0.65 33.36
N GLN A 508 7.90 1.66 32.57
CA GLN A 508 8.15 1.52 31.15
C GLN A 508 9.45 2.24 30.76
N GLY A 509 10.10 1.73 29.73
CA GLY A 509 11.32 2.29 29.17
C GLY A 509 11.28 2.24 27.65
N LEU A 510 11.56 3.37 27.02
CA LEU A 510 11.75 3.52 25.57
C LEU A 510 13.18 3.96 25.32
N PHE A 511 13.93 3.13 24.61
CA PHE A 511 15.31 3.39 24.22
C PHE A 511 15.45 3.34 22.71
N THR A 512 16.09 4.33 22.12
CA THR A 512 16.34 4.38 20.68
C THR A 512 17.76 4.83 20.42
N TRP A 513 18.56 3.99 19.75
CA TRP A 513 19.82 4.39 19.14
C TRP A 513 19.61 4.60 17.64
N ASN A 514 20.05 5.75 17.16
CA ASN A 514 19.78 6.27 15.83
C ASN A 514 21.11 6.68 15.19
N PHE A 515 21.56 5.89 14.21
CA PHE A 515 22.73 6.16 13.39
C PHE A 515 22.37 6.09 11.90
N PRO A 516 23.17 6.71 11.01
CA PRO A 516 22.86 6.72 9.57
C PRO A 516 22.67 5.34 8.93
N THR A 517 23.40 4.33 9.43
CA THR A 517 23.36 2.96 8.91
C THR A 517 22.61 2.00 9.83
N ALA A 518 22.41 2.32 11.11
CA ALA A 518 21.85 1.39 12.09
C ALA A 518 20.86 2.06 13.04
N LYS A 519 19.78 1.37 13.36
CA LYS A 519 18.77 1.78 14.34
C LYS A 519 18.47 0.62 15.28
N LEU A 520 18.59 0.86 16.59
CA LEU A 520 18.19 -0.07 17.64
C LEU A 520 17.06 0.58 18.43
N THR A 521 15.90 -0.08 18.51
CA THR A 521 14.75 0.37 19.29
C THR A 521 14.43 -0.66 20.36
N SER A 522 14.23 -0.24 21.59
CA SER A 522 13.78 -1.08 22.69
C SER A 522 12.62 -0.40 23.40
N GLN A 523 11.50 -1.11 23.57
CA GLN A 523 10.35 -0.65 24.32
C GLN A 523 9.96 -1.75 25.31
N ILE A 524 10.04 -1.47 26.60
CA ILE A 524 9.92 -2.45 27.67
C ILE A 524 8.88 -1.96 28.66
N GLY A 525 7.96 -2.82 29.06
CA GLY A 525 7.04 -2.60 30.16
C GLY A 525 7.30 -3.63 31.25
N TRP A 526 7.64 -3.19 32.45
CA TRP A 526 7.84 -4.02 33.63
C TRP A 526 6.65 -3.91 34.58
N ASN A 527 6.11 -5.06 34.97
CA ASN A 527 5.08 -5.20 35.97
C ASN A 527 5.73 -5.44 37.33
N VAL A 528 5.68 -4.41 38.18
CA VAL A 528 6.31 -4.41 39.51
C VAL A 528 5.58 -5.34 40.48
N GLU A 529 4.28 -5.55 40.30
CA GLU A 529 3.48 -6.43 41.17
C GLU A 529 3.80 -7.89 40.93
N GLU A 530 3.75 -8.28 39.66
CA GLU A 530 3.88 -9.67 39.23
C GLU A 530 5.33 -10.06 38.92
N GLN A 531 6.26 -9.10 38.95
CA GLN A 531 7.69 -9.29 38.67
C GLN A 531 7.96 -9.93 37.30
N VAL A 532 7.25 -9.45 36.28
CA VAL A 532 7.39 -9.91 34.89
C VAL A 532 7.43 -8.72 33.94
N PHE A 533 7.97 -8.94 32.73
CA PHE A 533 7.77 -7.99 31.64
C PHE A 533 6.33 -8.10 31.16
N ASP A 534 5.55 -7.02 31.25
CA ASP A 534 4.27 -6.95 30.54
C ASP A 534 4.53 -7.15 29.04
N PHE A 535 5.49 -6.40 28.50
CA PHE A 535 5.98 -6.53 27.13
C PHE A 535 7.47 -6.19 27.02
N ALA A 536 8.11 -6.71 25.98
CA ALA A 536 9.42 -6.24 25.52
C ALA A 536 9.49 -6.29 23.99
N ASN A 537 9.69 -5.15 23.34
CA ASN A 537 9.91 -5.02 21.90
C ASN A 537 11.35 -4.58 21.68
N VAL A 538 12.20 -5.40 21.07
CA VAL A 538 13.60 -5.06 20.77
C VAL A 538 13.85 -5.27 19.29
N GLY A 539 14.15 -4.20 18.57
CA GLY A 539 14.33 -4.21 17.13
C GLY A 539 15.66 -3.61 16.70
N LEU A 540 16.39 -4.30 15.83
CA LEU A 540 17.60 -3.83 15.17
C LEU A 540 17.33 -3.73 13.68
N ALA A 541 17.63 -2.59 13.06
CA ALA A 541 17.67 -2.40 11.61
C ALA A 541 19.06 -1.89 11.22
N TRP A 542 19.72 -2.54 10.28
CA TRP A 542 21.08 -2.23 9.88
C TRP A 542 21.23 -2.32 8.35
N THR A 543 21.53 -1.19 7.72
CA THR A 543 21.97 -1.09 6.33
C THR A 543 23.48 -0.99 6.32
N ILE A 544 24.16 -2.10 6.02
CA ILE A 544 25.63 -2.15 6.01
C ILE A 544 26.16 -1.37 4.80
N ASN A 545 25.54 -1.58 3.63
CA ASN A 545 25.83 -0.89 2.38
C ASN A 545 24.64 -1.03 1.41
N GLU A 546 24.79 -0.54 0.18
CA GLU A 546 23.78 -0.66 -0.89
C GLU A 546 23.40 -2.11 -1.25
N ASN A 547 24.26 -3.07 -0.92
CA ASN A 547 24.13 -4.47 -1.28
C ASN A 547 23.61 -5.34 -0.13
N PHE A 548 23.58 -4.84 1.11
CA PHE A 548 23.20 -5.64 2.27
C PHE A 548 22.44 -4.82 3.31
N ALA A 549 21.25 -5.29 3.66
CA ALA A 549 20.45 -4.77 4.75
C ALA A 549 19.81 -5.89 5.56
N PHE A 550 19.77 -5.73 6.88
CA PHE A 550 19.26 -6.68 7.85
C PHE A 550 18.34 -5.99 8.84
N LYS A 551 17.24 -6.65 9.22
CA LYS A 551 16.36 -6.21 10.30
C LYS A 551 15.95 -7.42 11.12
N THR A 552 16.02 -7.33 12.44
CA THR A 552 15.44 -8.31 13.35
C THR A 552 14.65 -7.63 14.46
N GLU A 553 13.58 -8.26 14.92
CA GLU A 553 12.70 -7.73 15.96
C GLU A 553 12.21 -8.87 16.86
N PHE A 554 12.56 -8.80 18.14
CA PHE A 554 12.03 -9.64 19.20
C PHE A 554 10.84 -8.96 19.86
N ARG A 555 9.78 -9.71 20.10
CA ARG A 555 8.57 -9.26 20.80
C ARG A 555 8.19 -10.27 21.87
N HIS A 556 8.09 -9.82 23.11
CA HIS A 556 7.54 -10.54 24.25
C HIS A 556 6.23 -9.89 24.69
N ARG A 557 5.25 -10.72 25.03
CA ARG A 557 3.96 -10.35 25.59
C ARG A 557 3.68 -11.30 26.74
N SER A 558 3.39 -10.79 27.93
CA SER A 558 2.94 -11.65 29.05
C SER A 558 1.42 -11.76 29.07
N ARG A 559 0.91 -12.65 29.92
CA ARG A 559 -0.52 -12.79 30.19
C ARG A 559 -1.17 -11.57 30.87
N PHE A 560 -0.37 -10.63 31.36
CA PHE A 560 -0.82 -9.44 32.08
C PHE A 560 -0.89 -8.18 31.20
N GLU A 561 -0.54 -8.29 29.91
CA GLU A 561 -0.65 -7.20 28.97
C GLU A 561 -1.93 -7.32 28.13
N TRP A 562 -2.99 -6.71 28.65
CA TRP A 562 -4.28 -6.64 27.95
C TRP A 562 -4.32 -5.49 26.92
N ARG A 563 -3.53 -4.43 27.14
CA ARG A 563 -3.44 -3.21 26.32
C ARG A 563 -2.50 -3.36 25.12
N LYS A 564 -2.89 -4.16 24.12
CA LYS A 564 -2.01 -4.45 22.97
C LYS A 564 -1.81 -3.27 22.01
N ASN A 565 -2.84 -2.44 21.84
CA ASN A 565 -2.85 -1.34 20.87
C ASN A 565 -2.93 0.06 21.50
N GLU A 566 -3.27 0.16 22.78
CA GLU A 566 -3.47 1.43 23.51
C GLU A 566 -2.75 1.38 24.86
N LEU A 567 -1.41 1.41 24.83
CA LEU A 567 -0.55 1.13 25.99
C LEU A 567 -0.76 2.06 27.20
N HIS A 568 -1.32 3.25 26.98
CA HIS A 568 -1.49 4.31 27.97
C HIS A 568 -2.90 4.36 28.57
N ASN A 569 -3.85 3.55 28.06
CA ASN A 569 -5.23 3.56 28.53
C ASN A 569 -5.47 2.46 29.58
N TYR A 570 -5.48 2.85 30.85
CA TYR A 570 -5.66 1.96 32.00
C TYR A 570 -7.14 1.76 32.43
N ILE A 571 -8.10 2.27 31.65
CA ILE A 571 -9.52 2.24 32.06
C ILE A 571 -10.01 0.80 32.23
N MET A 572 -9.60 -0.12 31.35
CA MET A 572 -9.98 -1.53 31.45
C MET A 572 -9.52 -2.16 32.78
N GLU A 573 -8.27 -1.93 33.18
CA GLU A 573 -7.71 -2.48 34.42
C GLU A 573 -8.30 -1.86 35.67
N VAL A 574 -8.68 -0.58 35.68
CA VAL A 574 -9.37 0.00 36.85
C VAL A 574 -10.84 -0.40 36.92
N THR A 575 -11.42 -0.88 35.81
CA THR A 575 -12.83 -1.29 35.74
C THR A 575 -13.04 -2.79 36.02
N ARG A 576 -12.09 -3.65 35.62
CA ARG A 576 -12.19 -5.11 35.78
C ARG A 576 -11.12 -5.64 36.71
N GLY A 577 -11.46 -6.64 37.51
CA GLY A 577 -10.50 -7.29 38.40
C GLY A 577 -9.43 -8.05 37.62
N ILE A 578 -8.17 -8.01 38.09
CA ILE A 578 -7.05 -8.78 37.49
C ILE A 578 -7.39 -10.28 37.31
N PRO A 579 -8.03 -10.98 38.27
CA PRO A 579 -8.40 -12.39 38.10
C PRO A 579 -9.38 -12.64 36.95
N GLU A 580 -10.29 -11.70 36.69
CA GLU A 580 -11.25 -11.75 35.58
C GLU A 580 -10.51 -11.56 34.25
N LEU A 581 -9.65 -10.55 34.16
CA LEU A 581 -8.86 -10.25 32.97
C LEU A 581 -7.94 -11.42 32.59
N LEU A 582 -7.35 -12.10 33.58
CA LEU A 582 -6.51 -13.28 33.35
C LEU A 582 -7.26 -14.48 32.76
N ARG A 583 -8.57 -14.60 33.00
CA ARG A 583 -9.45 -15.65 32.44
C ARG A 583 -10.05 -15.25 31.10
N SER A 584 -9.86 -14.01 30.67
CA SER A 584 -10.38 -13.50 29.41
C SER A 584 -9.47 -13.85 28.22
N PRO A 585 -9.98 -13.82 26.98
CA PRO A 585 -9.17 -13.98 25.76
C PRO A 585 -8.08 -12.90 25.56
N LEU A 586 -8.12 -11.81 26.32
CA LEU A 586 -7.10 -10.77 26.27
C LEU A 586 -5.78 -11.23 26.90
N SER A 587 -5.86 -12.15 27.87
CA SER A 587 -4.74 -12.80 28.56
C SER A 587 -4.07 -13.83 27.66
N ASP A 588 -3.11 -13.37 26.86
CA ASP A 588 -2.44 -14.17 25.82
C ASP A 588 -0.94 -13.89 25.81
N GLY A 589 -0.19 -14.71 26.56
CA GLY A 589 1.27 -14.65 26.60
C GLY A 589 1.88 -15.26 25.35
N ARG A 590 2.92 -14.64 24.78
CA ARG A 590 3.60 -15.11 23.56
C ARG A 590 4.94 -14.41 23.33
N ASN A 591 5.80 -15.09 22.58
CA ASN A 591 7.06 -14.55 22.08
C ASN A 591 7.13 -14.67 20.56
N THR A 592 7.80 -13.72 19.93
CA THR A 592 7.99 -13.70 18.48
C THR A 592 9.35 -13.13 18.12
N LEU A 593 10.02 -13.75 17.16
CA LEU A 593 11.23 -13.23 16.52
C LEU A 593 10.96 -13.07 15.02
N LEU A 594 11.05 -11.84 14.54
CA LEU A 594 10.88 -11.47 13.13
C LEU A 594 12.22 -11.10 12.55
N THR A 595 12.63 -11.71 11.45
CA THR A 595 13.89 -11.39 10.78
C THR A 595 13.67 -11.15 9.29
N ARG A 596 14.33 -10.13 8.74
CA ARG A 596 14.35 -9.78 7.33
C ARG A 596 15.77 -9.47 6.90
N LEU A 597 16.16 -10.01 5.75
CA LEU A 597 17.47 -9.85 5.16
C LEU A 597 17.29 -9.57 3.67
N GLN A 598 18.02 -8.60 3.15
CA GLN A 598 18.15 -8.35 1.71
C GLN A 598 19.62 -8.28 1.37
N MET A 599 20.04 -9.06 0.38
CA MET A 599 21.42 -9.08 -0.09
C MET A 599 21.50 -9.17 -1.62
N LYS A 600 22.42 -8.42 -2.22
CA LYS A 600 22.77 -8.54 -3.63
C LYS A 600 23.84 -9.63 -3.76
N ILE A 601 23.45 -10.80 -4.28
CA ILE A 601 24.33 -11.98 -4.38
C ILE A 601 25.13 -11.99 -5.69
N ALA A 602 24.70 -11.25 -6.71
CA ALA A 602 25.42 -11.03 -7.95
C ALA A 602 24.96 -9.70 -8.61
N PRO A 603 25.63 -9.15 -9.64
CA PRO A 603 25.32 -7.85 -10.22
C PRO A 603 23.84 -7.60 -10.59
N GLN A 604 23.14 -8.64 -11.03
CA GLN A 604 21.71 -8.60 -11.36
C GLN A 604 20.82 -9.39 -10.38
N TRP A 605 21.40 -10.08 -9.39
CA TRP A 605 20.67 -10.98 -8.50
C TRP A 605 20.57 -10.42 -7.08
N THR A 606 19.34 -10.35 -6.58
CA THR A 606 19.03 -9.97 -5.20
C THR A 606 18.31 -11.12 -4.51
N ALA A 607 18.81 -11.53 -3.35
CA ALA A 607 18.14 -12.45 -2.45
C ALA A 607 17.46 -11.69 -1.31
N ARG A 608 16.27 -12.14 -0.94
CA ARG A 608 15.55 -11.70 0.26
C ARG A 608 15.20 -12.91 1.11
N PHE A 609 15.36 -12.78 2.40
CA PHE A 609 14.97 -13.79 3.37
C PHE A 609 14.10 -13.15 4.44
N GLU A 610 12.97 -13.77 4.75
CA GLU A 610 12.10 -13.40 5.84
C GLU A 610 11.88 -14.63 6.73
N SER A 611 11.94 -14.46 8.04
CA SER A 611 11.64 -15.50 9.03
C SER A 611 10.75 -14.96 10.14
N HIS A 612 9.82 -15.80 10.58
CA HIS A 612 8.87 -15.52 11.64
C HIS A 612 8.79 -16.72 12.56
N ILE A 613 9.38 -16.59 13.75
CA ILE A 613 9.44 -17.65 14.76
C ILE A 613 8.56 -17.24 15.93
N GLY A 614 7.65 -18.11 16.35
CA GLY A 614 6.76 -17.87 17.49
C GLY A 614 6.79 -19.03 18.50
N TRP A 615 6.76 -18.68 19.79
CA TRP A 615 6.76 -19.66 20.88
C TRP A 615 6.14 -19.11 22.17
N GLY A 616 5.85 -20.00 23.11
CA GLY A 616 5.41 -19.62 24.46
C GLY A 616 3.96 -19.15 24.56
N ARG A 617 3.13 -19.47 23.55
CA ARG A 617 1.69 -19.27 23.59
C ARG A 617 1.01 -20.51 24.19
N GLY A 618 0.29 -20.33 25.29
CA GLY A 618 -0.34 -21.44 26.01
C GLY A 618 -1.31 -22.21 25.12
N GLY A 619 -1.14 -23.54 25.03
CA GLY A 619 -2.02 -24.40 24.24
C GLY A 619 -1.74 -24.41 22.73
N GLU A 620 -0.74 -23.69 22.23
CA GLU A 620 -0.34 -23.71 20.82
C GLU A 620 1.11 -24.16 20.65
N PRO A 621 1.43 -24.94 19.59
CA PRO A 621 2.80 -25.35 19.31
C PRO A 621 3.66 -24.18 18.83
N ASN A 622 4.97 -24.28 19.06
CA ASN A 622 5.94 -23.36 18.49
C ASN A 622 5.95 -23.49 16.95
N TYR A 623 6.27 -22.40 16.27
CA TYR A 623 6.32 -22.35 14.81
C TYR A 623 7.52 -21.56 14.29
N ASN A 624 7.97 -21.91 13.09
CA ASN A 624 8.94 -21.17 12.30
C ASN A 624 8.45 -21.08 10.85
N GLU A 625 8.07 -19.89 10.41
CA GLU A 625 7.76 -19.60 9.02
C GLU A 625 8.98 -18.97 8.35
N ALA A 626 9.23 -19.34 7.10
CA ALA A 626 10.35 -18.83 6.33
C ALA A 626 9.92 -18.50 4.90
N LYS A 627 10.51 -17.47 4.33
CA LYS A 627 10.32 -17.07 2.94
C LYS A 627 11.65 -16.65 2.34
N VAL A 628 11.98 -17.23 1.19
CA VAL A 628 13.16 -16.90 0.41
C VAL A 628 12.69 -16.37 -0.94
N GLU A 629 13.17 -15.20 -1.34
CA GLU A 629 12.97 -14.68 -2.70
C GLU A 629 14.31 -14.49 -3.39
N LEU A 630 14.44 -14.95 -4.63
CA LEU A 630 15.52 -14.59 -5.54
C LEU A 630 14.94 -13.77 -6.68
N ILE A 631 15.55 -12.62 -6.93
CA ILE A 631 15.07 -11.63 -7.89
C ILE A 631 16.19 -11.33 -8.87
N THR A 632 15.89 -11.39 -10.16
CA THR A 632 16.84 -10.99 -11.21
C THR A 632 16.14 -10.31 -12.38
N LEU A 633 16.93 -9.62 -13.20
CA LEU A 633 16.50 -9.13 -14.51
C LEU A 633 17.02 -10.08 -15.60
N ILE A 634 16.09 -10.59 -16.40
CA ILE A 634 16.36 -11.28 -17.66
C ILE A 634 16.24 -10.22 -18.75
N SER A 635 17.30 -10.02 -19.54
CA SER A 635 17.40 -8.88 -20.46
C SER A 635 17.23 -7.53 -19.74
N THR A 636 16.93 -6.45 -20.46
CA THR A 636 16.80 -5.08 -19.92
C THR A 636 15.41 -4.79 -19.33
N SER A 637 14.41 -5.67 -19.49
CA SER A 637 13.02 -5.34 -19.13
C SER A 637 12.19 -6.46 -18.49
N TRP A 638 12.72 -7.67 -18.29
CA TRP A 638 11.95 -8.73 -17.64
C TRP A 638 12.48 -9.03 -16.25
N LYS A 639 11.60 -8.96 -15.26
CA LYS A 639 11.91 -9.34 -13.88
C LYS A 639 11.46 -10.77 -13.63
N LEU A 640 12.41 -11.64 -13.30
CA LEU A 640 12.18 -12.97 -12.79
C LEU A 640 12.21 -12.93 -11.25
N ARG A 641 11.22 -13.56 -10.61
CA ARG A 641 11.19 -13.80 -9.17
C ARG A 641 10.96 -15.27 -8.89
N LEU A 642 11.86 -15.86 -8.11
CA LEU A 642 11.75 -17.20 -7.56
C LEU A 642 11.41 -17.05 -6.08
N ILE A 643 10.34 -17.68 -5.62
CA ILE A 643 9.88 -17.54 -4.23
C ILE A 643 9.68 -18.92 -3.65
N PHE A 644 10.27 -19.16 -2.49
CA PHE A 644 9.96 -20.29 -1.64
C PHE A 644 9.33 -19.79 -0.34
N THR A 645 8.23 -20.41 0.10
CA THR A 645 7.62 -20.16 1.41
C THR A 645 7.38 -21.45 2.14
N HIS A 646 7.67 -21.44 3.44
CA HIS A 646 7.38 -22.49 4.41
C HIS A 646 6.55 -21.91 5.56
N SER A 647 5.48 -22.59 5.95
CA SER A 647 4.71 -22.28 7.16
C SER A 647 4.37 -23.60 7.87
N PRO A 648 4.46 -23.72 9.20
CA PRO A 648 4.23 -25.00 9.89
C PRO A 648 2.79 -25.13 10.43
N ALA A 649 1.85 -24.32 9.97
CA ALA A 649 0.47 -24.31 10.49
C ALA A 649 -0.17 -25.73 10.51
N PRO A 650 -0.77 -26.17 11.63
CA PRO A 650 -1.05 -27.59 11.95
C PRO A 650 -1.98 -28.36 10.99
N LYS A 651 -2.59 -27.72 9.98
CA LYS A 651 -3.62 -28.33 9.12
C LYS A 651 -3.45 -28.12 7.60
N LYS A 652 -2.38 -27.49 7.12
CA LYS A 652 -2.19 -27.25 5.66
C LYS A 652 -0.80 -27.72 5.21
N LYS A 653 -0.72 -28.35 4.03
CA LYS A 653 0.55 -28.71 3.38
C LYS A 653 1.16 -27.41 2.81
N ASN A 654 2.29 -26.97 3.34
CA ASN A 654 2.62 -25.53 3.38
C ASN A 654 3.92 -25.09 2.69
N ASP A 655 4.65 -26.00 2.07
CA ASP A 655 5.78 -25.60 1.23
C ASP A 655 5.22 -25.13 -0.12
N ARG A 656 5.62 -23.94 -0.57
CA ARG A 656 5.23 -23.41 -1.88
C ARG A 656 6.44 -22.88 -2.62
N PHE A 657 6.56 -23.26 -3.88
CA PHE A 657 7.48 -22.68 -4.83
C PHE A 657 6.72 -21.83 -5.84
N SER A 658 7.24 -20.66 -6.18
CA SER A 658 6.65 -19.79 -7.20
C SER A 658 7.70 -19.22 -8.12
N PHE A 659 7.35 -19.16 -9.40
CA PHE A 659 8.15 -18.57 -10.47
C PHE A 659 7.28 -17.48 -11.10
N ALA A 660 7.70 -16.22 -11.01
CA ALA A 660 6.96 -15.08 -11.57
C ALA A 660 7.81 -14.33 -12.57
N PHE A 661 7.25 -14.08 -13.76
CA PHE A 661 7.86 -13.33 -14.84
C PHE A 661 7.02 -12.09 -15.14
N SER A 662 7.62 -10.91 -15.08
CA SER A 662 6.89 -9.65 -15.23
C SER A 662 7.70 -8.61 -15.99
N LEU A 663 7.08 -7.95 -16.97
CA LEU A 663 7.68 -6.83 -17.68
C LEU A 663 7.81 -5.61 -16.75
N VAL A 664 9.01 -5.05 -16.65
CA VAL A 664 9.35 -3.90 -15.82
C VAL A 664 10.19 -2.91 -16.62
N ARG A 665 10.15 -1.63 -16.23
CA ARG A 665 11.15 -0.65 -16.65
C ARG A 665 12.39 -0.81 -15.76
N LYS A 666 13.59 -0.75 -16.33
CA LYS A 666 14.84 -0.72 -15.58
C LYS A 666 14.96 0.55 -14.75
#